data_AF-A0A8J3LLS9-F1
#
_entry.id   AF-A0A8J3LLS9-F1
#
_cell.length_a   1.000
_cell.length_b   1.000
_cell.length_c   1.000
_cell.angle_alpha   90.00
_cell.angle_beta   90.00
_cell.angle_gamma   90.00
#
_symmetry.space_group_name_H-M   'P 1'
#
loop_
_entity.id
_entity.type
_entity.pdbx_description
1 polymer ?
#
loop_
_entity_poly.entity_id
_entity_poly.type
_entity_poly.pdbx_seq_one_letter_code
_entity_poly.pdbx_strand_id
1 'polypeptide(L)'
;MTAQDIRTRRPTPADPMPGEGPDLSYLDEELRQIPPELGQDALAVLEGRSFMYSDSVGDVPPGTIGGLVSADTRLLDKWVLTVNDARLLPLRAGIVEHFHAAFFLTNPEMPGLDANTIGVRRQRVMGGGMRERIEMRNFADRPVRLEVRMAAASDFADLFEIKEVVRNRSQQIAHEHAPDGSRVSLVYRNNGFEARTDVFATPPANRIEGDDLIWDVELPEGGEWDCDLHIPFAGEFDAGEIAPTRHDFSTFISRTGDPVNDWRANVARLESDCRTLELIYDTTKNDLAALRIPTRAGDERAILPAAGLPWFLTLFGRDTIITAYQTLTIGHSLARGALVELAAFQGDECNDFRDEEPGKILHEVRTGELTQLGLRPHNPYYGTADATPLWLILLSEYWRWTADNALVRSMRDNVQAALDWIDLHGDRDGDGYVEYQTRSPQGLGNQCWRDSWDGVLYSDGKIPPLPIATCEIQGYVYDAKMRVAELADGPLGNPAHAKTLRDEAEQLRVRFNEDFWIDARGGYYALGLDGDKRPIDSMTSDMGHLLWSGIVPEDRAGTVVGQLMSDQLFSGWGIRTLATTDKAYSPIGYHRGTVWPHDTSLVVMGMLRYGFRDEANRVAMAQIDAASYSNHRLPEAFSGYDRRYGSFPIPYPTACSPQAWATGAPLIYLRTMLGLEPVAREVTVDPCVPEEIGRVAIKGLKAFGTRWDIEAIGRKGYVRLAR
;
A
#
# COMPACT_ATOMS: atom_id res chain seq x y z
N MET A 1 -30.96 21.42 15.99
CA MET A 1 -30.15 22.29 15.12
C MET A 1 -31.08 22.98 14.15
N THR A 2 -31.05 24.31 14.12
CA THR A 2 -31.84 25.08 13.14
C THR A 2 -31.17 25.04 11.77
N ALA A 3 -31.91 25.24 10.67
CA ALA A 3 -31.34 25.37 9.33
C ALA A 3 -30.33 26.53 9.21
N GLN A 4 -30.37 27.47 10.17
CA GLN A 4 -29.42 28.57 10.27
C GLN A 4 -28.09 28.15 10.93
N ASP A 5 -28.12 27.20 11.86
CA ASP A 5 -26.91 26.63 12.50
C ASP A 5 -26.07 25.80 11.51
N ILE A 6 -26.73 25.11 10.56
CA ILE A 6 -26.06 24.29 9.53
C ILE A 6 -25.29 25.18 8.54
N ARG A 7 -25.84 26.34 8.16
CA ARG A 7 -25.20 27.28 7.21
C ARG A 7 -24.01 28.05 7.78
N THR A 8 -23.80 28.01 9.11
CA THR A 8 -22.68 28.70 9.78
C THR A 8 -21.50 27.81 10.13
N ARG A 9 -21.60 26.49 9.87
CA ARG A 9 -20.53 25.54 10.19
C ARG A 9 -19.44 25.62 9.12
N ARG A 10 -18.21 25.93 9.52
CA ARG A 10 -17.07 25.95 8.60
C ARG A 10 -16.71 24.52 8.18
N PRO A 11 -16.35 24.29 6.90
CA PRO A 11 -15.80 23.03 6.43
C PRO A 11 -14.61 22.56 7.26
N THR A 12 -14.55 21.26 7.54
CA THR A 12 -13.43 20.61 8.23
C THR A 12 -13.13 19.28 7.54
N PRO A 13 -11.95 18.67 7.71
CA PRO A 13 -11.70 17.32 7.21
C PRO A 13 -12.72 16.25 7.65
N ALA A 14 -13.38 16.41 8.80
CA ALA A 14 -14.43 15.50 9.25
C ALA A 14 -15.81 15.75 8.61
N ASP A 15 -16.02 16.94 8.06
CA ASP A 15 -17.27 17.40 7.45
C ASP A 15 -16.91 18.42 6.37
N PRO A 16 -16.36 17.97 5.21
CA PRO A 16 -15.80 18.89 4.21
C PRO A 16 -16.90 19.68 3.47
N MET A 17 -18.13 19.16 3.44
CA MET A 17 -19.28 19.78 2.78
C MET A 17 -20.48 19.92 3.75
N PRO A 18 -20.42 20.83 4.74
CA PRO A 18 -21.48 20.99 5.73
C PRO A 18 -22.82 21.34 5.10
N GLY A 19 -23.83 20.48 5.31
CA GLY A 19 -25.19 20.67 4.80
C GLY A 19 -25.47 20.01 3.43
N GLU A 20 -24.45 19.47 2.76
CA GLU A 20 -24.56 18.69 1.52
C GLU A 20 -24.12 17.24 1.74
N GLY A 21 -24.31 16.71 2.95
CA GLY A 21 -23.80 15.42 3.40
C GLY A 21 -23.98 14.30 2.37
N PRO A 22 -23.11 13.28 2.39
CA PRO A 22 -23.00 12.30 1.32
C PRO A 22 -24.38 11.75 0.97
N ASP A 23 -24.70 11.70 -0.32
CA ASP A 23 -25.92 11.03 -0.77
C ASP A 23 -25.81 9.55 -0.42
N LEU A 24 -26.41 9.14 0.70
CA LEU A 24 -26.47 7.77 1.16
C LEU A 24 -27.79 7.10 0.76
N SER A 25 -28.55 7.67 -0.17
CA SER A 25 -29.83 7.09 -0.63
C SER A 25 -29.69 5.69 -1.23
N TYR A 26 -28.47 5.30 -1.61
CA TYR A 26 -28.14 3.95 -2.07
C TYR A 26 -27.91 2.94 -0.91
N LEU A 27 -27.72 3.40 0.34
CA LEU A 27 -27.59 2.52 1.52
C LEU A 27 -28.98 2.26 2.12
N ASP A 28 -29.25 1.00 2.44
CA ASP A 28 -30.50 0.59 3.08
C ASP A 28 -30.50 1.04 4.57
N GLU A 29 -31.61 1.60 5.07
CA GLU A 29 -31.71 2.21 6.41
C GLU A 29 -31.52 1.20 7.58
N GLU A 30 -31.60 -0.11 7.30
CA GLU A 30 -31.51 -1.17 8.32
C GLU A 30 -30.07 -1.66 8.64
N LEU A 31 -29.03 -1.12 8.02
CA LEU A 31 -27.68 -1.67 8.16
C LEU A 31 -26.88 -1.02 9.31
N ARG A 32 -26.61 -1.79 10.36
CA ARG A 32 -25.67 -1.42 11.44
C ARG A 32 -24.73 -2.57 11.74
N GLN A 33 -23.56 -2.56 11.10
CA GLN A 33 -22.22 -2.83 11.65
C GLN A 33 -21.24 -3.09 10.49
N ILE A 34 -20.03 -2.56 10.61
CA ILE A 34 -18.91 -2.91 9.71
C ILE A 34 -18.69 -4.42 9.80
N PRO A 35 -18.47 -5.14 8.68
CA PRO A 35 -18.22 -6.57 8.74
C PRO A 35 -17.04 -6.90 9.67
N PRO A 36 -17.09 -7.95 10.50
CA PRO A 36 -15.99 -8.33 11.37
C PRO A 36 -14.74 -8.78 10.61
N GLU A 37 -13.58 -8.45 11.19
CA GLU A 37 -12.24 -8.92 10.81
C GLU A 37 -12.06 -10.43 11.05
N LEU A 38 -11.17 -11.07 10.29
CA LEU A 38 -10.87 -12.52 10.38
C LEU A 38 -9.85 -12.90 11.46
N GLY A 39 -9.30 -11.91 12.17
CA GLY A 39 -8.29 -12.09 13.20
C GLY A 39 -6.84 -12.07 12.67
N GLN A 40 -5.86 -12.14 13.58
CA GLN A 40 -4.44 -11.93 13.25
C GLN A 40 -3.80 -13.07 12.46
N ASP A 41 -4.36 -14.28 12.51
CA ASP A 41 -3.86 -15.45 11.78
C ASP A 41 -4.48 -15.60 10.38
N ALA A 42 -5.24 -14.60 9.93
CA ALA A 42 -5.84 -14.59 8.61
C ALA A 42 -4.76 -14.52 7.52
N LEU A 43 -5.05 -15.17 6.39
CA LEU A 43 -4.13 -15.32 5.27
C LEU A 43 -4.74 -14.70 4.02
N ALA A 44 -3.90 -13.98 3.27
CA ALA A 44 -4.25 -13.43 1.97
C ALA A 44 -3.26 -13.91 0.91
N VAL A 45 -3.80 -14.35 -0.23
CA VAL A 45 -3.03 -14.62 -1.47
C VAL A 45 -3.53 -13.72 -2.58
N LEU A 46 -2.64 -13.31 -3.49
CA LEU A 46 -2.95 -12.33 -4.52
C LEU A 46 -2.21 -12.56 -5.84
N GLU A 47 -2.84 -12.11 -6.92
CA GLU A 47 -2.20 -11.92 -8.23
C GLU A 47 -2.81 -10.68 -8.91
N GLY A 48 -1.96 -9.71 -9.26
CA GLY A 48 -2.39 -8.45 -9.87
C GLY A 48 -3.37 -7.68 -8.99
N ARG A 49 -4.59 -7.49 -9.49
CA ARG A 49 -5.68 -6.74 -8.84
C ARG A 49 -6.69 -7.63 -8.11
N SER A 50 -6.34 -8.90 -7.88
CA SER A 50 -7.26 -9.90 -7.33
C SER A 50 -6.61 -10.61 -6.15
N PHE A 51 -7.42 -10.90 -5.12
CA PHE A 51 -6.96 -11.55 -3.90
C PHE A 51 -8.04 -12.42 -3.27
N MET A 52 -7.62 -13.39 -2.47
CA MET A 52 -8.48 -14.16 -1.58
C MET A 52 -8.01 -13.96 -0.14
N TYR A 53 -8.88 -13.41 0.71
CA TYR A 53 -8.62 -13.20 2.14
C TYR A 53 -9.50 -14.14 2.98
N SER A 54 -8.87 -15.04 3.74
CA SER A 54 -9.54 -16.09 4.52
C SER A 54 -8.90 -16.27 5.90
N ASP A 55 -9.59 -16.96 6.80
CA ASP A 55 -9.07 -17.27 8.13
C ASP A 55 -7.93 -18.30 8.09
N SER A 56 -7.44 -18.69 9.27
CA SER A 56 -6.31 -19.62 9.44
C SER A 56 -6.60 -21.06 8.99
N VAL A 57 -7.85 -21.44 8.72
CA VAL A 57 -8.20 -22.73 8.13
C VAL A 57 -8.52 -22.64 6.64
N GLY A 58 -8.46 -21.43 6.06
CA GLY A 58 -8.72 -21.16 4.66
C GLY A 58 -10.18 -20.84 4.37
N ASP A 59 -11.02 -20.63 5.39
CA ASP A 59 -12.43 -20.35 5.20
C ASP A 59 -12.71 -18.84 5.17
N VAL A 60 -13.81 -18.50 4.50
CA VAL A 60 -14.44 -17.19 4.58
C VAL A 60 -15.81 -17.39 5.24
N PRO A 61 -15.92 -17.15 6.56
CA PRO A 61 -17.20 -17.18 7.23
C PRO A 61 -18.12 -16.07 6.69
N PRO A 62 -19.43 -16.33 6.55
CA PRO A 62 -20.37 -15.37 6.01
C PRO A 62 -20.45 -14.12 6.91
N GLY A 63 -20.59 -12.96 6.26
CA GLY A 63 -20.70 -11.67 6.95
C GLY A 63 -19.39 -11.09 7.46
N THR A 64 -18.24 -11.74 7.24
CA THR A 64 -16.92 -11.17 7.53
C THR A 64 -16.46 -10.23 6.40
N ILE A 65 -15.35 -9.50 6.60
CA ILE A 65 -14.68 -8.76 5.51
C ILE A 65 -13.96 -9.67 4.51
N GLY A 66 -13.81 -10.96 4.83
CA GLY A 66 -13.12 -11.92 3.97
C GLY A 66 -13.79 -12.09 2.61
N GLY A 67 -13.07 -12.74 1.69
CA GLY A 67 -13.61 -13.09 0.39
C GLY A 67 -12.60 -13.16 -0.74
N LEU A 68 -13.08 -13.65 -1.88
CA LEU A 68 -12.40 -13.58 -3.16
C LEU A 68 -12.81 -12.26 -3.81
N VAL A 69 -11.88 -11.35 -3.99
CA VAL A 69 -12.12 -10.03 -4.57
C VAL A 69 -11.32 -9.90 -5.86
N SER A 70 -11.94 -9.37 -6.91
CA SER A 70 -11.30 -9.11 -8.19
C SER A 70 -11.84 -7.81 -8.77
N ALA A 71 -10.96 -6.93 -9.25
CA ALA A 71 -11.34 -5.64 -9.85
C ALA A 71 -12.30 -4.81 -8.97
N ASP A 72 -11.99 -4.72 -7.67
CA ASP A 72 -12.78 -4.02 -6.64
C ASP A 72 -14.19 -4.61 -6.38
N THR A 73 -14.48 -5.85 -6.81
CA THR A 73 -15.75 -6.56 -6.56
C THR A 73 -15.52 -7.87 -5.81
N ARG A 74 -16.26 -8.12 -4.73
CA ARG A 74 -16.23 -9.40 -3.98
C ARG A 74 -17.01 -10.48 -4.72
N LEU A 75 -16.30 -11.39 -5.36
CA LEU A 75 -16.84 -12.53 -6.10
C LEU A 75 -17.30 -13.66 -5.18
N LEU A 76 -16.71 -13.84 -4.00
CA LEU A 76 -17.17 -14.79 -2.98
C LEU A 76 -17.11 -14.13 -1.60
N ASP A 77 -18.21 -14.13 -0.85
CA ASP A 77 -18.31 -13.65 0.53
C ASP A 77 -18.47 -14.81 1.55
N LYS A 78 -18.67 -16.03 1.05
CA LYS A 78 -18.70 -17.27 1.83
C LYS A 78 -17.90 -18.35 1.09
N TRP A 79 -16.98 -19.00 1.81
CA TRP A 79 -16.17 -20.11 1.32
C TRP A 79 -15.77 -20.99 2.50
N VAL A 80 -16.61 -21.97 2.86
CA VAL A 80 -16.44 -22.73 4.12
C VAL A 80 -16.41 -24.22 3.84
N LEU A 81 -15.31 -24.87 4.20
CA LEU A 81 -15.16 -26.33 4.12
C LEU A 81 -15.60 -26.98 5.44
N THR A 82 -16.55 -27.91 5.35
CA THR A 82 -16.96 -28.74 6.49
C THR A 82 -16.92 -30.23 6.14
N VAL A 83 -16.70 -31.05 7.18
CA VAL A 83 -16.76 -32.51 7.10
C VAL A 83 -17.76 -32.97 8.15
N ASN A 84 -18.82 -33.66 7.73
CA ASN A 84 -19.97 -34.03 8.58
C ASN A 84 -20.48 -32.83 9.41
N ASP A 85 -20.68 -31.69 8.74
CA ASP A 85 -21.10 -30.40 9.31
C ASP A 85 -20.12 -29.77 10.35
N ALA A 86 -18.97 -30.38 10.60
CA ALA A 86 -17.97 -29.84 11.50
C ALA A 86 -16.90 -29.02 10.75
N ARG A 87 -16.50 -27.88 11.32
CA ARG A 87 -15.32 -27.15 10.87
C ARG A 87 -14.05 -27.90 11.24
N LEU A 88 -13.06 -27.85 10.35
CA LEU A 88 -11.76 -28.48 10.56
C LEU A 88 -10.91 -27.69 11.55
N LEU A 89 -9.96 -28.39 12.19
CA LEU A 89 -8.99 -27.83 13.12
C LEU A 89 -7.66 -27.57 12.39
N PRO A 90 -7.04 -26.38 12.55
CA PRO A 90 -5.74 -26.09 11.93
C PRO A 90 -4.61 -26.83 12.63
N LEU A 91 -3.77 -27.51 11.87
CA LEU A 91 -2.45 -27.98 12.31
C LEU A 91 -1.37 -26.93 11.98
N ARG A 92 -1.40 -26.45 10.73
CA ARG A 92 -0.52 -25.38 10.24
C ARG A 92 -1.12 -24.77 8.97
N ALA A 93 -1.07 -23.45 8.84
CA ALA A 93 -1.30 -22.77 7.57
C ALA A 93 -0.17 -21.79 7.29
N GLY A 94 -0.01 -21.41 6.02
CA GLY A 94 0.95 -20.40 5.63
C GLY A 94 0.94 -20.05 4.16
N ILE A 95 1.44 -18.85 3.87
CA ILE A 95 1.74 -18.40 2.52
C ILE A 95 3.06 -19.06 2.07
N VAL A 96 3.01 -19.80 0.97
CA VAL A 96 4.19 -20.44 0.36
C VAL A 96 4.84 -19.49 -0.65
N GLU A 97 4.02 -18.86 -1.49
CA GLU A 97 4.35 -17.75 -2.39
C GLU A 97 3.21 -16.73 -2.33
N HIS A 98 3.39 -15.51 -2.79
CA HIS A 98 2.35 -14.47 -2.68
C HIS A 98 0.99 -14.84 -3.31
N PHE A 99 0.99 -15.73 -4.31
CA PHE A 99 -0.20 -16.26 -4.96
C PHE A 99 -0.62 -17.65 -4.44
N HIS A 100 0.11 -18.27 -3.50
CA HIS A 100 -0.10 -19.65 -3.07
C HIS A 100 -0.09 -19.80 -1.55
N ALA A 101 -1.17 -20.38 -0.99
CA ALA A 101 -1.27 -20.77 0.41
C ALA A 101 -1.51 -22.27 0.56
N ALA A 102 -0.99 -22.83 1.65
CA ALA A 102 -1.23 -24.21 2.04
C ALA A 102 -1.79 -24.28 3.46
N PHE A 103 -2.77 -25.15 3.66
CA PHE A 103 -3.44 -25.39 4.93
C PHE A 103 -3.40 -26.89 5.23
N PHE A 104 -2.84 -27.26 6.37
CA PHE A 104 -2.82 -28.61 6.91
C PHE A 104 -3.78 -28.65 8.09
N LEU A 105 -4.83 -29.43 7.97
CA LEU A 105 -5.98 -29.45 8.87
C LEU A 105 -6.32 -30.88 9.27
N THR A 106 -7.20 -31.01 10.26
CA THR A 106 -7.75 -32.31 10.67
C THR A 106 -9.15 -32.18 11.25
N ASN A 107 -9.85 -33.30 11.41
CA ASN A 107 -11.20 -33.30 11.94
C ASN A 107 -11.22 -33.15 13.48
N PRO A 108 -12.22 -32.46 14.05
CA PRO A 108 -12.53 -32.55 15.47
C PRO A 108 -13.16 -33.92 15.80
N GLU A 109 -13.43 -34.17 17.09
CA GLU A 109 -14.24 -35.32 17.50
C GLU A 109 -15.67 -35.17 16.96
N MET A 110 -16.17 -36.20 16.30
CA MET A 110 -17.49 -36.21 15.64
C MET A 110 -18.22 -37.52 15.94
N PRO A 111 -19.56 -37.57 15.82
CA PRO A 111 -20.30 -38.82 15.99
C PRO A 111 -19.75 -39.95 15.10
N GLY A 112 -19.15 -40.98 15.73
CA GLY A 112 -18.60 -42.15 15.04
C GLY A 112 -17.20 -41.97 14.44
N LEU A 113 -16.57 -40.81 14.61
CA LEU A 113 -15.22 -40.52 14.13
C LEU A 113 -14.41 -39.77 15.20
N ASP A 114 -13.32 -40.39 15.65
CA ASP A 114 -12.45 -39.81 16.68
C ASP A 114 -11.71 -38.57 16.13
N ALA A 115 -11.30 -37.67 17.02
CA ALA A 115 -10.52 -36.50 16.62
C ALA A 115 -9.18 -36.90 15.99
N ASN A 116 -8.68 -36.08 15.06
CA ASN A 116 -7.37 -36.23 14.43
C ASN A 116 -7.18 -37.51 13.59
N THR A 117 -8.26 -38.13 13.09
CA THR A 117 -8.18 -39.36 12.28
C THR A 117 -8.29 -39.11 10.78
N ILE A 118 -8.67 -37.91 10.34
CA ILE A 118 -8.71 -37.50 8.94
C ILE A 118 -7.73 -36.36 8.75
N GLY A 119 -6.70 -36.58 7.95
CA GLY A 119 -5.80 -35.51 7.53
C GLY A 119 -6.40 -34.80 6.32
N VAL A 120 -6.45 -33.47 6.36
CA VAL A 120 -6.95 -32.66 5.26
C VAL A 120 -5.88 -31.66 4.84
N ARG A 121 -5.57 -31.61 3.55
CA ARG A 121 -4.69 -30.60 2.96
C ARG A 121 -5.51 -29.74 2.00
N ARG A 122 -5.44 -28.42 2.16
CA ARG A 122 -5.93 -27.44 1.17
C ARG A 122 -4.73 -26.73 0.55
N GLN A 123 -4.72 -26.62 -0.76
CA GLN A 123 -3.77 -25.78 -1.48
C GLN A 123 -4.54 -24.79 -2.33
N ARG A 124 -4.33 -23.50 -2.12
CA ARG A 124 -4.99 -22.42 -2.84
C ARG A 124 -3.99 -21.64 -3.67
N VAL A 125 -4.30 -21.42 -4.95
CA VAL A 125 -3.47 -20.69 -5.90
C VAL A 125 -4.29 -19.63 -6.63
N MET A 126 -3.75 -18.41 -6.71
CA MET A 126 -4.25 -17.30 -7.52
C MET A 126 -3.55 -17.30 -8.89
N GLY A 127 -4.23 -16.73 -9.89
CA GLY A 127 -3.95 -16.87 -11.32
C GLY A 127 -4.85 -15.99 -12.17
N GLY A 128 -5.13 -16.40 -13.42
CA GLY A 128 -6.31 -15.98 -14.19
C GLY A 128 -7.66 -16.42 -13.58
N GLY A 129 -7.69 -16.60 -12.26
CA GLY A 129 -8.75 -17.18 -11.45
C GLY A 129 -8.17 -17.72 -10.13
N MET A 130 -9.04 -18.19 -9.24
CA MET A 130 -8.65 -18.97 -8.07
C MET A 130 -8.73 -20.46 -8.40
N ARG A 131 -7.77 -21.24 -7.92
CA ARG A 131 -7.84 -22.71 -7.87
C ARG A 131 -7.63 -23.16 -6.44
N GLU A 132 -8.38 -24.16 -6.00
CA GLU A 132 -8.20 -24.77 -4.69
C GLU A 132 -8.28 -26.28 -4.80
N ARG A 133 -7.25 -26.98 -4.32
CA ARG A 133 -7.20 -28.44 -4.22
C ARG A 133 -7.41 -28.84 -2.77
N ILE A 134 -8.36 -29.74 -2.53
CA ILE A 134 -8.65 -30.33 -1.23
C ILE A 134 -8.29 -31.80 -1.32
N GLU A 135 -7.46 -32.27 -0.40
CA GLU A 135 -7.09 -33.68 -0.29
C GLU A 135 -7.39 -34.17 1.12
N MET A 136 -7.98 -35.34 1.22
CA MET A 136 -8.31 -36.00 2.47
C MET A 136 -7.70 -37.38 2.53
N ARG A 137 -7.18 -37.75 3.69
CA ARG A 137 -6.62 -39.08 3.95
C ARG A 137 -7.16 -39.64 5.25
N ASN A 138 -7.58 -40.89 5.21
CA ASN A 138 -8.09 -41.61 6.38
C ASN A 138 -6.94 -42.30 7.15
N PHE A 139 -6.79 -41.92 8.42
CA PHE A 139 -5.87 -42.52 9.37
C PHE A 139 -6.58 -43.32 10.48
N ALA A 140 -7.92 -43.43 10.43
CA ALA A 140 -8.65 -44.35 11.29
C ALA A 140 -8.35 -45.81 10.90
N ASP A 141 -8.57 -46.73 11.83
CA ASP A 141 -8.39 -48.18 11.67
C ASP A 141 -9.55 -48.88 10.94
N ARG A 142 -10.41 -48.10 10.27
CA ARG A 142 -11.61 -48.58 9.58
C ARG A 142 -12.00 -47.67 8.43
N PRO A 143 -12.79 -48.17 7.45
CA PRO A 143 -13.43 -47.32 6.46
C PRO A 143 -14.37 -46.31 7.12
N VAL A 144 -14.40 -45.10 6.56
CA VAL A 144 -15.25 -44.00 7.02
C VAL A 144 -16.11 -43.48 5.87
N ARG A 145 -17.31 -43.00 6.21
CA ARG A 145 -18.17 -42.25 5.29
C ARG A 145 -18.24 -40.82 5.76
N LEU A 146 -17.92 -39.89 4.87
CA LEU A 146 -17.87 -38.47 5.15
C LEU A 146 -18.79 -37.73 4.17
N GLU A 147 -19.60 -36.83 4.68
CA GLU A 147 -20.17 -35.75 3.89
C GLU A 147 -19.15 -34.61 3.87
N VAL A 148 -18.61 -34.30 2.70
CA VAL A 148 -17.74 -33.15 2.49
C VAL A 148 -18.56 -32.05 1.83
N ARG A 149 -18.63 -30.88 2.47
CA ARG A 149 -19.41 -29.74 1.98
C ARG A 149 -18.50 -28.54 1.80
N MET A 150 -18.48 -28.00 0.59
CA MET A 150 -17.91 -26.68 0.29
C MET A 150 -19.06 -25.70 0.14
N ALA A 151 -19.24 -24.86 1.15
CA ALA A 151 -20.29 -23.87 1.18
C ALA A 151 -19.83 -22.57 0.52
N ALA A 152 -20.53 -22.14 -0.53
CA ALA A 152 -20.17 -20.97 -1.34
C ALA A 152 -21.34 -19.98 -1.41
N ALA A 153 -21.03 -18.69 -1.42
CA ALA A 153 -21.99 -17.63 -1.73
C ALA A 153 -21.25 -16.41 -2.29
N SER A 154 -22.02 -15.49 -2.85
CA SER A 154 -21.55 -14.19 -3.30
C SER A 154 -22.55 -13.11 -2.95
N ASP A 155 -22.04 -11.91 -2.67
CA ASP A 155 -22.83 -10.70 -2.49
C ASP A 155 -22.51 -9.61 -3.53
N PHE A 156 -21.46 -9.82 -4.34
CA PHE A 156 -20.93 -8.87 -5.32
C PHE A 156 -20.69 -7.47 -4.75
N ALA A 157 -20.33 -7.39 -3.45
CA ALA A 157 -20.06 -6.12 -2.80
C ALA A 157 -18.88 -5.39 -3.47
N ASP A 158 -19.06 -4.10 -3.72
CA ASP A 158 -17.98 -3.19 -4.07
C ASP A 158 -17.02 -3.08 -2.88
N LEU A 159 -15.74 -2.93 -3.15
CA LEU A 159 -14.70 -2.80 -2.14
C LEU A 159 -15.00 -1.71 -1.09
N PHE A 160 -15.59 -0.58 -1.49
CA PHE A 160 -15.98 0.48 -0.54
C PHE A 160 -17.06 0.00 0.44
N GLU A 161 -17.98 -0.84 -0.01
CA GLU A 161 -19.04 -1.39 0.84
C GLU A 161 -18.50 -2.40 1.85
N ILE A 162 -17.47 -3.19 1.48
CA ILE A 162 -16.84 -4.15 2.40
C ILE A 162 -16.27 -3.43 3.64
N LYS A 163 -15.76 -2.21 3.45
CA LYS A 163 -15.16 -1.38 4.52
C LYS A 163 -16.17 -0.52 5.29
N GLU A 164 -17.32 -0.26 4.70
CA GLU A 164 -18.36 0.56 5.28
C GLU A 164 -19.54 -0.33 5.65
N VAL A 165 -20.46 -0.51 4.71
CA VAL A 165 -21.73 -1.20 4.86
C VAL A 165 -22.05 -1.94 3.57
N VAL A 166 -22.26 -3.25 3.67
CA VAL A 166 -22.63 -4.11 2.54
C VAL A 166 -24.13 -4.08 2.31
N ARG A 167 -24.57 -3.68 1.10
CA ARG A 167 -25.99 -3.69 0.71
C ARG A 167 -26.49 -5.11 0.45
N ASN A 168 -27.73 -5.40 0.83
CA ASN A 168 -28.38 -6.67 0.51
C ASN A 168 -28.83 -6.70 -0.95
N ARG A 169 -28.19 -7.57 -1.76
CA ARG A 169 -28.51 -7.78 -3.18
C ARG A 169 -29.02 -9.17 -3.50
N SER A 170 -29.34 -9.97 -2.48
CA SER A 170 -29.71 -11.39 -2.64
C SER A 170 -30.80 -11.62 -3.69
N GLN A 171 -31.79 -10.73 -3.80
CA GLN A 171 -32.89 -10.83 -4.78
C GLN A 171 -32.47 -10.51 -6.23
N GLN A 172 -31.30 -9.88 -6.43
CA GLN A 172 -30.76 -9.49 -7.73
C GLN A 172 -29.71 -10.47 -8.26
N ILE A 173 -29.34 -11.47 -7.45
CA ILE A 173 -28.37 -12.50 -7.82
C ILE A 173 -29.14 -13.67 -8.43
N ALA A 174 -28.82 -14.00 -9.67
CA ALA A 174 -29.30 -15.20 -10.33
C ALA A 174 -28.39 -16.38 -9.99
N HIS A 175 -29.00 -17.51 -9.65
CA HIS A 175 -28.33 -18.75 -9.28
C HIS A 175 -28.56 -19.80 -10.36
N GLU A 176 -27.49 -20.31 -10.96
CA GLU A 176 -27.52 -21.32 -12.01
C GLU A 176 -26.61 -22.49 -11.66
N HIS A 177 -27.16 -23.70 -11.59
CA HIS A 177 -26.40 -24.91 -11.25
C HIS A 177 -26.35 -25.88 -12.43
N ALA A 178 -25.19 -26.51 -12.64
CA ALA A 178 -25.11 -27.62 -13.59
C ALA A 178 -25.78 -28.87 -12.98
N PRO A 179 -26.67 -29.56 -13.71
CA PRO A 179 -27.40 -30.73 -13.19
C PRO A 179 -26.52 -31.90 -12.77
N ASP A 180 -25.28 -31.96 -13.27
CA ASP A 180 -24.30 -32.99 -12.94
C ASP A 180 -23.43 -32.65 -11.73
N GLY A 181 -23.68 -31.51 -11.06
CA GLY A 181 -22.90 -31.07 -9.89
C GLY A 181 -21.54 -30.46 -10.23
N SER A 182 -21.23 -30.23 -11.51
CA SER A 182 -19.90 -29.75 -11.94
C SER A 182 -19.69 -28.25 -11.79
N ARG A 183 -20.76 -27.47 -11.64
CA ARG A 183 -20.70 -26.00 -11.63
C ARG A 183 -21.83 -25.36 -10.82
N VAL A 184 -21.47 -24.35 -10.02
CA VAL A 184 -22.38 -23.33 -9.46
C VAL A 184 -22.03 -21.99 -10.08
N SER A 185 -23.03 -21.23 -10.55
CA SER A 185 -22.85 -19.92 -11.18
C SER A 185 -23.75 -18.90 -10.50
N LEU A 186 -23.15 -17.80 -10.04
CA LEU A 186 -23.84 -16.66 -9.44
C LEU A 186 -23.65 -15.45 -10.36
N VAL A 187 -24.74 -14.76 -10.70
CA VAL A 187 -24.70 -13.63 -11.64
C VAL A 187 -25.48 -12.45 -11.08
N TYR A 188 -24.81 -11.32 -10.96
CA TYR A 188 -25.39 -10.05 -10.53
C TYR A 188 -25.42 -9.06 -11.69
N ARG A 189 -26.54 -8.34 -11.83
CA ARG A 189 -26.73 -7.28 -12.82
C ARG A 189 -27.42 -6.09 -12.19
N ASN A 190 -26.87 -4.90 -12.40
CA ASN A 190 -27.48 -3.64 -11.95
C ASN A 190 -27.08 -2.48 -12.86
N ASN A 191 -28.06 -1.83 -13.50
CA ASN A 191 -27.88 -0.58 -14.25
C ASN A 191 -26.66 -0.54 -15.20
N GLY A 192 -26.39 -1.64 -15.91
CA GLY A 192 -25.26 -1.75 -16.86
C GLY A 192 -23.98 -2.34 -16.28
N PHE A 193 -23.90 -2.51 -14.96
CA PHE A 193 -22.87 -3.31 -14.30
C PHE A 193 -23.30 -4.79 -14.29
N GLU A 194 -22.37 -5.68 -14.61
CA GLU A 194 -22.54 -7.13 -14.53
C GLU A 194 -21.31 -7.75 -13.87
N ALA A 195 -21.56 -8.62 -12.89
CA ALA A 195 -20.54 -9.43 -12.25
C ALA A 195 -20.99 -10.89 -12.19
N ARG A 196 -20.04 -11.81 -12.35
CA ARG A 196 -20.30 -13.24 -12.38
C ARG A 196 -19.19 -13.98 -11.66
N THR A 197 -19.57 -15.01 -10.89
CA THR A 197 -18.63 -15.99 -10.35
C THR A 197 -19.12 -17.39 -10.72
N ASP A 198 -18.22 -18.19 -11.28
CA ASP A 198 -18.46 -19.61 -11.56
C ASP A 198 -17.54 -20.45 -10.68
N VAL A 199 -18.10 -21.39 -9.92
CA VAL A 199 -17.34 -22.36 -9.15
C VAL A 199 -17.46 -23.71 -9.85
N PHE A 200 -16.36 -24.16 -10.46
CA PHE A 200 -16.25 -25.47 -11.10
C PHE A 200 -15.64 -26.49 -10.14
N ALA A 201 -16.17 -27.72 -10.13
CA ALA A 201 -15.73 -28.81 -9.28
C ALA A 201 -15.30 -30.04 -10.07
N THR A 202 -14.18 -30.65 -9.69
CA THR A 202 -13.71 -31.94 -10.22
C THR A 202 -13.18 -32.81 -9.07
N PRO A 203 -13.76 -34.00 -8.81
CA PRO A 203 -14.96 -34.54 -9.45
C PRO A 203 -16.20 -33.67 -9.18
N PRO A 204 -17.23 -33.74 -10.03
CA PRO A 204 -18.50 -33.07 -9.77
C PRO A 204 -19.07 -33.45 -8.40
N ALA A 205 -19.75 -32.50 -7.76
CA ALA A 205 -20.46 -32.75 -6.51
C ALA A 205 -21.55 -33.81 -6.71
N ASN A 206 -21.78 -34.67 -5.72
CA ASN A 206 -22.87 -35.64 -5.75
C ASN A 206 -24.24 -34.94 -5.77
N ARG A 207 -24.32 -33.77 -5.12
CA ARG A 207 -25.49 -32.90 -5.11
C ARG A 207 -25.11 -31.45 -4.80
N ILE A 208 -26.02 -30.54 -5.13
CA ILE A 208 -25.95 -29.11 -4.78
C ILE A 208 -27.16 -28.78 -3.92
N GLU A 209 -26.94 -28.16 -2.76
CA GLU A 209 -27.99 -27.70 -1.84
C GLU A 209 -27.85 -26.19 -1.62
N GLY A 210 -28.83 -25.40 -2.07
CA GLY A 210 -28.60 -23.96 -2.21
C GLY A 210 -27.49 -23.74 -3.23
N ASP A 211 -26.37 -23.17 -2.82
CA ASP A 211 -25.15 -23.03 -3.64
C ASP A 211 -23.98 -23.89 -3.13
N ASP A 212 -24.22 -24.74 -2.12
CA ASP A 212 -23.20 -25.56 -1.51
C ASP A 212 -22.94 -26.83 -2.36
N LEU A 213 -21.67 -27.10 -2.66
CA LEU A 213 -21.21 -28.31 -3.35
C LEU A 213 -20.97 -29.42 -2.32
N ILE A 214 -21.60 -30.58 -2.51
CA ILE A 214 -21.55 -31.68 -1.52
C ILE A 214 -21.10 -32.99 -2.17
N TRP A 215 -20.12 -33.64 -1.53
CA TRP A 215 -19.63 -34.97 -1.90
C TRP A 215 -19.88 -35.97 -0.78
N ASP A 216 -20.41 -37.14 -1.13
CA ASP A 216 -20.55 -38.29 -0.26
C ASP A 216 -19.33 -39.20 -0.47
N VAL A 217 -18.37 -39.11 0.44
CA VAL A 217 -17.04 -39.72 0.29
C VAL A 217 -16.95 -41.00 1.12
N GLU A 218 -16.73 -42.14 0.47
CA GLU A 218 -16.31 -43.38 1.13
C GLU A 218 -14.78 -43.49 1.10
N LEU A 219 -14.15 -43.40 2.27
CA LEU A 219 -12.70 -43.46 2.42
C LEU A 219 -12.30 -44.77 3.11
N PRO A 220 -11.66 -45.73 2.41
CA PRO A 220 -11.09 -46.93 3.02
C PRO A 220 -10.04 -46.59 4.09
N GLU A 221 -9.67 -47.58 4.91
CA GLU A 221 -8.50 -47.45 5.80
C GLU A 221 -7.26 -47.09 4.98
N GLY A 222 -6.58 -46.00 5.34
CA GLY A 222 -5.42 -45.49 4.59
C GLY A 222 -5.75 -44.88 3.22
N GLY A 223 -7.03 -44.84 2.84
CA GLY A 223 -7.50 -44.32 1.55
C GLY A 223 -7.39 -42.80 1.45
N GLU A 224 -7.42 -42.31 0.21
CA GLU A 224 -7.30 -40.90 -0.15
C GLU A 224 -8.47 -40.46 -1.04
N TRP A 225 -8.84 -39.19 -0.93
CA TRP A 225 -9.84 -38.52 -1.76
C TRP A 225 -9.34 -37.11 -2.08
N ASP A 226 -9.56 -36.65 -3.31
CA ASP A 226 -9.21 -35.29 -3.71
C ASP A 226 -10.30 -34.62 -4.56
N CYS A 227 -10.36 -33.29 -4.45
CA CYS A 227 -11.22 -32.42 -5.23
C CYS A 227 -10.48 -31.14 -5.62
N ASP A 228 -10.58 -30.78 -6.90
CA ASP A 228 -10.12 -29.52 -7.45
C ASP A 228 -11.33 -28.59 -7.70
N LEU A 229 -11.24 -27.38 -7.14
CA LEU A 229 -12.17 -26.29 -7.32
C LEU A 229 -11.51 -25.19 -8.17
N HIS A 230 -12.25 -24.64 -9.14
CA HIS A 230 -11.74 -23.59 -10.00
C HIS A 230 -12.76 -22.46 -10.18
N ILE A 231 -12.31 -21.23 -9.96
CA ILE A 231 -13.08 -20.00 -10.11
C ILE A 231 -12.34 -19.09 -11.10
N PRO A 232 -12.70 -19.07 -12.40
CA PRO A 232 -12.05 -18.18 -13.36
C PRO A 232 -12.44 -16.71 -13.10
N PHE A 233 -11.53 -15.78 -13.39
CA PHE A 233 -11.88 -14.37 -13.46
C PHE A 233 -12.42 -14.03 -14.85
N ALA A 234 -13.46 -13.21 -14.93
CA ALA A 234 -14.01 -12.74 -16.20
C ALA A 234 -13.16 -11.58 -16.77
N GLY A 235 -12.75 -11.64 -18.04
CA GLY A 235 -12.25 -10.47 -18.82
C GLY A 235 -10.73 -10.39 -19.10
N GLU A 236 -10.41 -9.55 -20.09
CA GLU A 236 -9.21 -9.44 -20.96
C GLU A 236 -7.85 -9.05 -20.33
N PHE A 237 -7.55 -9.44 -19.09
CA PHE A 237 -6.15 -9.42 -18.65
C PHE A 237 -5.54 -10.79 -18.94
N ASP A 238 -4.67 -10.82 -19.96
CA ASP A 238 -3.82 -11.93 -20.39
C ASP A 238 -2.85 -12.36 -19.28
N ALA A 239 -3.40 -12.78 -18.14
CA ALA A 239 -2.72 -13.63 -17.17
C ALA A 239 -2.77 -15.02 -17.81
N GLY A 240 -1.80 -15.30 -18.66
CA GLY A 240 -1.74 -16.51 -19.50
C GLY A 240 -2.28 -17.75 -18.80
N GLU A 241 -3.02 -18.57 -19.55
CA GLU A 241 -3.72 -19.77 -19.05
C GLU A 241 -2.85 -20.57 -18.09
N ILE A 242 -3.15 -20.49 -16.79
CA ILE A 242 -2.65 -21.48 -15.84
C ILE A 242 -3.53 -22.72 -16.01
N ALA A 243 -3.21 -23.54 -17.01
CA ALA A 243 -3.84 -24.82 -17.27
C ALA A 243 -3.16 -25.93 -16.44
N PRO A 244 -3.92 -26.76 -15.69
CA PRO A 244 -3.36 -27.86 -14.93
C PRO A 244 -2.79 -28.92 -15.87
N THR A 245 -1.51 -29.25 -15.74
CA THR A 245 -1.02 -30.58 -16.12
C THR A 245 -1.31 -31.52 -14.96
N ARG A 246 -2.05 -32.58 -15.22
CA ARG A 246 -2.68 -33.52 -14.25
C ARG A 246 -1.73 -34.25 -13.27
N HIS A 247 -0.46 -33.86 -13.14
CA HIS A 247 0.54 -34.73 -12.53
C HIS A 247 1.39 -34.15 -11.38
N ASP A 248 1.47 -32.84 -11.15
CA ASP A 248 2.11 -32.30 -9.94
C ASP A 248 1.85 -30.79 -9.78
N PHE A 249 1.58 -30.32 -8.55
CA PHE A 249 1.54 -28.87 -8.27
C PHE A 249 2.95 -28.24 -8.32
N SER A 250 4.02 -29.04 -8.17
CA SER A 250 5.40 -28.55 -8.37
C SER A 250 5.62 -27.97 -9.78
N THR A 251 4.89 -28.47 -10.78
CA THR A 251 4.92 -27.96 -12.16
C THR A 251 4.15 -26.66 -12.38
N PHE A 252 3.27 -26.23 -11.46
CA PHE A 252 2.63 -24.90 -11.53
C PHE A 252 3.62 -23.75 -11.25
N ILE A 253 4.68 -24.03 -10.51
CA ILE A 253 5.60 -23.01 -9.95
C ILE A 253 6.68 -22.61 -10.97
N SER A 254 6.90 -23.40 -12.03
CA SER A 254 7.88 -23.09 -13.08
C SER A 254 7.21 -22.50 -14.32
N ARG A 255 6.82 -21.22 -14.26
CA ARG A 255 6.60 -20.41 -15.46
C ARG A 255 7.97 -20.17 -16.14
N THR A 256 8.31 -20.95 -17.18
CA THR A 256 9.42 -20.57 -18.06
C THR A 256 9.10 -19.24 -18.73
N GLY A 257 9.88 -18.20 -18.45
CA GLY A 257 9.64 -16.84 -18.97
C GLY A 257 8.74 -15.96 -18.09
N ASP A 258 8.60 -16.26 -16.79
CA ASP A 258 7.87 -15.38 -15.85
C ASP A 258 8.56 -14.00 -15.71
N PRO A 259 7.90 -12.89 -16.08
CA PRO A 259 8.43 -11.54 -15.89
C PRO A 259 8.77 -11.19 -14.43
N VAL A 260 8.20 -11.91 -13.46
CA VAL A 260 8.52 -11.80 -12.04
C VAL A 260 9.86 -12.45 -11.73
N ASN A 261 10.09 -13.68 -12.18
CA ASN A 261 11.37 -14.38 -11.99
C ASN A 261 12.50 -13.68 -12.74
N ASP A 262 12.25 -13.20 -13.96
CA ASP A 262 13.23 -12.42 -14.72
C ASP A 262 13.60 -11.11 -14.00
N TRP A 263 12.62 -10.41 -13.42
CA TRP A 263 12.89 -9.22 -12.62
C TRP A 263 13.69 -9.57 -11.35
N ARG A 264 13.28 -10.60 -10.60
CA ARG A 264 13.97 -11.08 -9.39
C ARG A 264 15.42 -11.47 -9.66
N ALA A 265 15.71 -12.05 -10.83
CA ALA A 265 17.06 -12.40 -11.26
C ALA A 265 17.89 -11.17 -11.67
N ASN A 266 17.24 -10.06 -12.04
CA ASN A 266 17.87 -8.87 -12.60
C ASN A 266 18.08 -7.71 -11.62
N VAL A 267 17.37 -7.69 -10.49
CA VAL A 267 17.58 -6.73 -9.39
C VAL A 267 18.92 -6.98 -8.70
N ALA A 268 19.40 -5.96 -7.98
CA ALA A 268 20.64 -6.08 -7.21
C ALA A 268 20.55 -7.21 -6.16
N ARG A 269 21.71 -7.76 -5.79
CA ARG A 269 21.82 -8.76 -4.71
C ARG A 269 22.50 -8.13 -3.51
N LEU A 270 22.00 -8.42 -2.32
CA LEU A 270 22.60 -8.03 -1.06
C LEU A 270 23.36 -9.21 -0.46
N GLU A 271 24.59 -8.96 -0.01
CA GLU A 271 25.37 -9.83 0.87
C GLU A 271 25.69 -9.03 2.14
N SER A 272 25.48 -9.60 3.33
CA SER A 272 25.81 -8.92 4.58
C SER A 272 26.25 -9.89 5.67
N ASP A 273 27.09 -9.41 6.60
CA ASP A 273 27.38 -10.14 7.84
C ASP A 273 26.14 -10.24 8.76
N CYS A 274 25.13 -9.38 8.54
CA CYS A 274 23.85 -9.42 9.24
C CYS A 274 22.80 -10.22 8.47
N ARG A 275 22.54 -11.46 8.92
CA ARG A 275 21.55 -12.34 8.30
C ARG A 275 20.13 -11.76 8.29
N THR A 276 19.75 -11.03 9.34
CA THR A 276 18.43 -10.37 9.43
C THR A 276 18.25 -9.35 8.31
N LEU A 277 19.29 -8.59 7.98
CA LEU A 277 19.25 -7.63 6.89
C LEU A 277 19.08 -8.31 5.51
N GLU A 278 19.75 -9.43 5.27
CA GLU A 278 19.55 -10.23 4.05
C GLU A 278 18.12 -10.76 3.93
N LEU A 279 17.54 -11.28 5.03
CA LEU A 279 16.16 -11.77 5.05
C LEU A 279 15.16 -10.65 4.77
N ILE A 280 15.36 -9.46 5.35
CA ILE A 280 14.51 -8.28 5.07
C ILE A 280 14.62 -7.88 3.59
N TYR A 281 15.82 -7.90 3.02
CA TYR A 281 16.03 -7.56 1.61
C TYR A 281 15.35 -8.56 0.66
N ASP A 282 15.44 -9.85 0.96
CA ASP A 282 14.76 -10.89 0.17
C ASP A 282 13.23 -10.79 0.30
N THR A 283 12.71 -10.56 1.51
CA THR A 283 11.28 -10.31 1.73
C THR A 283 10.81 -9.06 0.99
N THR A 284 11.56 -7.96 1.06
CA THR A 284 11.31 -6.71 0.30
C THR A 284 11.17 -6.97 -1.19
N LYS A 285 12.09 -7.74 -1.78
CA LYS A 285 12.01 -8.11 -3.20
C LYS A 285 10.79 -8.97 -3.53
N ASN A 286 10.45 -9.91 -2.66
CA ASN A 286 9.30 -10.80 -2.86
C ASN A 286 7.99 -10.03 -2.78
N ASP A 287 7.88 -9.08 -1.86
CA ASP A 287 6.71 -8.24 -1.67
C ASP A 287 6.54 -7.24 -2.82
N LEU A 288 7.63 -6.59 -3.27
CA LEU A 288 7.59 -5.75 -4.48
C LEU A 288 7.21 -6.55 -5.72
N ALA A 289 7.67 -7.79 -5.84
CA ALA A 289 7.27 -8.69 -6.91
C ALA A 289 5.78 -9.02 -6.85
N ALA A 290 5.26 -9.30 -5.65
CA ALA A 290 3.85 -9.61 -5.43
C ALA A 290 2.94 -8.44 -5.79
N LEU A 291 3.31 -7.23 -5.39
CA LEU A 291 2.51 -6.03 -5.59
C LEU A 291 2.55 -5.47 -7.03
N ARG A 292 3.14 -6.16 -8.01
CA ARG A 292 3.21 -5.64 -9.39
C ARG A 292 1.84 -5.70 -10.07
N ILE A 293 1.37 -4.54 -10.53
CA ILE A 293 0.25 -4.40 -11.46
C ILE A 293 0.84 -4.13 -12.85
N PRO A 294 0.71 -5.07 -13.80
CA PRO A 294 0.97 -4.79 -15.21
C PRO A 294 -0.05 -3.77 -15.72
N THR A 295 0.42 -2.69 -16.32
CA THR A 295 -0.43 -1.69 -16.99
C THR A 295 0.10 -1.38 -18.39
N ARG A 296 -0.67 -0.60 -19.14
CA ARG A 296 -0.26 -0.07 -20.45
C ARG A 296 -0.41 1.44 -20.43
N ALA A 297 0.71 2.14 -20.59
CA ALA A 297 0.72 3.57 -20.82
C ALA A 297 0.95 3.82 -22.32
N GLY A 298 -0.14 4.09 -23.05
CA GLY A 298 -0.11 4.09 -24.51
C GLY A 298 0.31 2.71 -25.06
N ASP A 299 1.33 2.69 -25.93
CA ASP A 299 1.87 1.46 -26.51
C ASP A 299 2.85 0.70 -25.61
N GLU A 300 3.30 1.32 -24.51
CA GLU A 300 4.32 0.74 -23.64
C GLU A 300 3.73 -0.09 -22.51
N ARG A 301 4.32 -1.27 -22.24
CA ARG A 301 4.02 -2.03 -21.03
C ARG A 301 4.73 -1.38 -19.84
N ALA A 302 3.95 -0.90 -18.88
CA ALA A 302 4.45 -0.35 -17.63
C ALA A 302 4.09 -1.27 -16.46
N ILE A 303 4.77 -1.07 -15.34
CA ILE A 303 4.57 -1.86 -14.12
C ILE A 303 4.53 -0.89 -12.96
N LEU A 304 3.45 -0.97 -12.21
CA LEU A 304 3.21 -0.14 -11.04
C LEU A 304 3.12 -1.02 -9.80
N PRO A 305 3.54 -0.54 -8.63
CA PRO A 305 3.18 -1.19 -7.38
C PRO A 305 1.70 -0.90 -7.08
N ALA A 306 0.96 -1.94 -6.75
CA ALA A 306 -0.29 -1.82 -6.02
C ALA A 306 0.02 -1.25 -4.63
N ALA A 307 -0.81 -0.35 -4.10
CA ALA A 307 -0.55 0.26 -2.80
C ALA A 307 -0.44 -0.78 -1.67
N GLY A 308 -1.36 -1.73 -1.54
CA GLY A 308 -1.24 -2.73 -0.47
C GLY A 308 -2.36 -3.75 -0.41
N LEU A 309 -2.05 -4.91 0.15
CA LEU A 309 -2.99 -5.99 0.38
C LEU A 309 -3.62 -5.87 1.77
N PRO A 310 -4.94 -6.11 1.94
CA PRO A 310 -5.89 -6.57 0.91
C PRO A 310 -6.59 -5.47 0.11
N TRP A 311 -6.66 -4.25 0.64
CA TRP A 311 -7.68 -3.29 0.17
C TRP A 311 -7.23 -2.29 -0.89
N PHE A 312 -5.95 -2.22 -1.19
CA PHE A 312 -5.38 -1.16 -2.02
C PHE A 312 -4.63 -1.78 -3.21
N LEU A 313 -5.15 -2.88 -3.78
CA LEU A 313 -4.59 -3.53 -4.96
C LEU A 313 -4.90 -2.79 -6.27
N THR A 314 -4.58 -1.50 -6.32
CA THR A 314 -4.78 -0.62 -7.48
C THR A 314 -3.72 0.48 -7.51
N LEU A 315 -3.76 1.33 -8.55
CA LEU A 315 -2.93 2.51 -8.66
C LEU A 315 -3.34 3.56 -7.62
N PHE A 316 -2.40 3.89 -6.74
CA PHE A 316 -2.41 5.05 -5.85
C PHE A 316 -1.24 5.96 -6.21
N GLY A 317 -1.50 7.21 -6.56
CA GLY A 317 -0.48 8.12 -7.07
C GLY A 317 0.67 8.31 -6.09
N ARG A 318 0.36 8.77 -4.87
CA ARG A 318 1.34 9.04 -3.82
C ARG A 318 2.14 7.78 -3.41
N ASP A 319 1.46 6.70 -3.08
CA ASP A 319 2.08 5.43 -2.69
C ASP A 319 3.02 4.92 -3.79
N THR A 320 2.58 5.01 -5.04
CA THR A 320 3.37 4.63 -6.21
C THR A 320 4.61 5.49 -6.33
N ILE A 321 4.49 6.81 -6.17
CA ILE A 321 5.62 7.75 -6.27
C ILE A 321 6.65 7.49 -5.17
N ILE A 322 6.22 7.37 -3.92
CA ILE A 322 7.11 7.13 -2.78
C ILE A 322 7.80 5.77 -2.90
N THR A 323 7.05 4.71 -3.23
CA THR A 323 7.62 3.38 -3.46
C THR A 323 8.63 3.39 -4.61
N ALA A 324 8.31 4.07 -5.71
CA ALA A 324 9.21 4.24 -6.84
C ALA A 324 10.51 4.95 -6.44
N TYR A 325 10.42 6.02 -5.64
CA TYR A 325 11.58 6.74 -5.11
C TYR A 325 12.46 5.82 -4.24
N GLN A 326 11.84 5.08 -3.31
CA GLN A 326 12.53 4.20 -2.38
C GLN A 326 13.25 3.02 -3.08
N THR A 327 12.76 2.60 -4.24
CA THR A 327 13.24 1.40 -4.95
C THR A 327 14.28 1.65 -6.04
N LEU A 328 14.67 2.90 -6.29
CA LEU A 328 15.63 3.26 -7.36
C LEU A 328 16.96 2.49 -7.26
N THR A 329 17.43 2.16 -6.06
CA THR A 329 18.69 1.44 -5.83
C THR A 329 18.65 -0.05 -6.22
N ILE A 330 17.46 -0.64 -6.39
CA ILE A 330 17.31 -2.04 -6.83
C ILE A 330 16.80 -2.14 -8.28
N GLY A 331 16.23 -1.07 -8.82
CA GLY A 331 15.87 -0.93 -10.22
C GLY A 331 14.95 0.25 -10.51
N HIS A 332 15.02 0.77 -11.74
CA HIS A 332 14.29 2.00 -12.12
C HIS A 332 12.95 1.75 -12.84
N SER A 333 12.55 0.49 -13.06
CA SER A 333 11.36 0.17 -13.86
C SER A 333 10.06 0.65 -13.20
N LEU A 334 9.97 0.56 -11.87
CA LEU A 334 8.82 1.07 -11.11
C LEU A 334 8.74 2.59 -11.22
N ALA A 335 9.85 3.30 -11.04
CA ALA A 335 9.90 4.76 -11.20
C ALA A 335 9.54 5.21 -12.61
N ARG A 336 10.07 4.54 -13.64
CA ARG A 336 9.69 4.84 -15.02
C ARG A 336 8.20 4.59 -15.28
N GLY A 337 7.67 3.45 -14.82
CA GLY A 337 6.24 3.12 -14.93
C GLY A 337 5.36 4.17 -14.24
N ALA A 338 5.70 4.52 -13.00
CA ALA A 338 5.02 5.55 -12.20
C ALA A 338 4.99 6.90 -12.92
N LEU A 339 6.14 7.36 -13.44
CA LEU A 339 6.23 8.64 -14.12
C LEU A 339 5.35 8.70 -15.37
N VAL A 340 5.39 7.64 -16.19
CA VAL A 340 4.65 7.60 -17.46
C VAL A 340 3.14 7.44 -17.22
N GLU A 341 2.72 6.53 -16.33
CA GLU A 341 1.29 6.30 -16.09
C GLU A 341 0.64 7.52 -15.42
N LEU A 342 1.28 8.09 -14.39
CA LEU A 342 0.70 9.23 -13.67
C LEU A 342 0.67 10.49 -14.53
N ALA A 343 1.60 10.65 -15.48
CA ALA A 343 1.54 11.71 -16.48
C ALA A 343 0.36 11.51 -17.45
N ALA A 344 0.02 10.27 -17.81
CA ALA A 344 -1.11 9.97 -18.69
C ALA A 344 -2.47 10.24 -18.03
N PHE A 345 -2.55 10.20 -16.71
CA PHE A 345 -3.73 10.55 -15.93
C PHE A 345 -3.64 11.94 -15.27
N GLN A 346 -2.65 12.77 -15.62
CA GLN A 346 -2.57 14.12 -15.08
C GLN A 346 -3.84 14.90 -15.46
N GLY A 347 -4.45 15.56 -14.47
CA GLY A 347 -5.73 16.23 -14.66
C GLY A 347 -5.66 17.31 -15.74
N ASP A 348 -6.73 17.44 -16.53
CA ASP A 348 -6.81 18.41 -17.63
C ASP A 348 -8.08 19.28 -17.58
N GLU A 349 -8.98 19.02 -16.63
CA GLU A 349 -10.19 19.77 -16.39
C GLU A 349 -10.39 20.13 -14.91
N CYS A 350 -11.33 21.03 -14.62
CA CYS A 350 -11.81 21.27 -13.26
C CYS A 350 -13.07 20.41 -13.02
N ASN A 351 -12.98 19.40 -12.16
CA ASN A 351 -14.09 18.50 -11.84
C ASN A 351 -14.25 18.34 -10.33
N ASP A 352 -15.22 19.05 -9.75
CA ASP A 352 -15.46 19.08 -8.30
C ASP A 352 -15.74 17.71 -7.70
N PHE A 353 -16.48 16.85 -8.41
CA PHE A 353 -16.79 15.51 -7.91
C PHE A 353 -15.54 14.66 -7.77
N ARG A 354 -14.59 14.80 -8.69
CA ARG A 354 -13.34 14.02 -8.71
C ARG A 354 -12.16 14.72 -8.00
N ASP A 355 -12.39 15.90 -7.43
CA ASP A 355 -11.34 16.79 -6.90
C ASP A 355 -10.24 17.13 -7.95
N GLU A 356 -10.60 17.07 -9.24
CA GLU A 356 -9.68 17.25 -10.37
C GLU A 356 -9.47 18.73 -10.66
N GLU A 357 -8.20 19.08 -10.90
CA GLU A 357 -7.77 20.39 -11.35
C GLU A 357 -6.66 20.19 -12.42
N PRO A 358 -6.55 21.08 -13.43
CA PRO A 358 -5.53 20.97 -14.46
C PRO A 358 -4.11 20.90 -13.87
N GLY A 359 -3.33 19.92 -14.31
CA GLY A 359 -1.96 19.68 -13.88
C GLY A 359 -1.80 18.81 -12.62
N LYS A 360 -2.89 18.51 -11.91
CA LYS A 360 -2.87 17.71 -10.68
C LYS A 360 -2.64 16.23 -10.96
N ILE A 361 -1.84 15.56 -10.13
CA ILE A 361 -1.63 14.11 -10.18
C ILE A 361 -2.70 13.41 -9.32
N LEU A 362 -3.24 12.28 -9.80
CA LEU A 362 -4.33 11.56 -9.15
C LEU A 362 -3.97 10.95 -7.79
N HIS A 363 -4.99 10.76 -6.96
CA HIS A 363 -4.95 10.00 -5.70
C HIS A 363 -5.04 8.50 -5.98
N GLU A 364 -6.13 8.03 -6.59
CA GLU A 364 -6.31 6.60 -6.92
C GLU A 364 -7.27 6.34 -8.11
N VAL A 365 -7.20 5.12 -8.65
CA VAL A 365 -8.10 4.61 -9.71
C VAL A 365 -8.80 3.33 -9.22
N ARG A 366 -10.11 3.21 -9.40
CA ARG A 366 -10.97 2.12 -8.95
C ARG A 366 -11.98 1.74 -10.02
N THR A 367 -12.30 0.46 -10.08
CA THR A 367 -13.09 -0.13 -11.17
C THR A 367 -14.37 -0.83 -10.72
N GLY A 368 -14.73 -0.71 -9.44
CA GLY A 368 -15.92 -1.35 -8.86
C GLY A 368 -17.24 -0.76 -9.36
N GLU A 369 -18.34 -1.40 -8.98
CA GLU A 369 -19.71 -0.98 -9.35
C GLU A 369 -19.97 0.49 -9.03
N LEU A 370 -19.60 0.94 -7.82
CA LEU A 370 -19.93 2.28 -7.35
C LEU A 370 -19.22 3.36 -8.17
N THR A 371 -18.01 3.10 -8.65
CA THR A 371 -17.26 4.07 -9.47
C THR A 371 -17.70 4.03 -10.92
N GLN A 372 -18.03 2.85 -11.48
CA GLN A 372 -18.58 2.74 -12.84
C GLN A 372 -19.94 3.42 -12.97
N LEU A 373 -20.78 3.37 -11.92
CA LEU A 373 -22.07 4.06 -11.88
C LEU A 373 -21.96 5.55 -11.51
N GLY A 374 -20.75 6.07 -11.25
CA GLY A 374 -20.53 7.48 -10.89
C GLY A 374 -20.99 7.86 -9.48
N LEU A 375 -21.21 6.89 -8.58
CA LEU A 375 -21.59 7.12 -7.18
C LEU A 375 -20.38 7.40 -6.27
N ARG A 376 -19.19 7.03 -6.72
CA ARG A 376 -17.90 7.28 -6.07
C ARG A 376 -16.94 7.93 -7.06
N PRO A 377 -16.09 8.88 -6.62
CA PRO A 377 -15.26 9.69 -7.52
C PRO A 377 -13.99 9.00 -8.04
N HIS A 378 -13.72 7.78 -7.58
CA HIS A 378 -12.43 7.08 -7.70
C HIS A 378 -12.07 6.54 -9.09
N ASN A 379 -12.51 7.15 -10.19
CA ASN A 379 -12.13 6.71 -11.54
C ASN A 379 -11.81 7.86 -12.52
N PRO A 380 -10.59 8.42 -12.50
CA PRO A 380 -9.72 8.57 -11.32
C PRO A 380 -10.24 9.62 -10.32
N TYR A 381 -9.78 9.52 -9.07
CA TYR A 381 -9.96 10.54 -8.03
C TYR A 381 -8.65 11.30 -7.79
N TYR A 382 -8.72 12.60 -7.51
CA TYR A 382 -7.58 13.52 -7.36
C TYR A 382 -7.48 14.17 -5.97
N GLY A 383 -8.05 13.56 -4.93
CA GLY A 383 -7.94 14.05 -3.54
C GLY A 383 -6.56 13.88 -2.91
N THR A 384 -5.50 14.37 -3.57
CA THR A 384 -4.11 14.39 -3.11
C THR A 384 -3.46 15.69 -3.55
N ALA A 385 -2.97 16.49 -2.61
CA ALA A 385 -2.23 17.72 -2.89
C ALA A 385 -0.71 17.48 -2.89
N ASP A 386 -0.25 16.39 -2.25
CA ASP A 386 1.16 16.02 -2.17
C ASP A 386 1.68 15.26 -3.41
N ALA A 387 0.83 14.52 -4.14
CA ALA A 387 1.29 13.72 -5.28
C ALA A 387 1.90 14.56 -6.41
N THR A 388 1.37 15.75 -6.71
CA THR A 388 1.86 16.61 -7.79
C THR A 388 3.32 17.05 -7.58
N PRO A 389 3.70 17.68 -6.44
CA PRO A 389 5.10 18.01 -6.20
C PRO A 389 5.98 16.75 -6.03
N LEU A 390 5.46 15.67 -5.45
CA LEU A 390 6.20 14.40 -5.33
C LEU A 390 6.52 13.78 -6.70
N TRP A 391 5.64 13.90 -7.70
CA TRP A 391 5.89 13.41 -9.05
C TRP A 391 7.07 14.14 -9.72
N LEU A 392 7.17 15.46 -9.52
CA LEU A 392 8.31 16.28 -9.97
C LEU A 392 9.62 15.86 -9.28
N ILE A 393 9.56 15.58 -7.97
CA ILE A 393 10.71 15.08 -7.19
C ILE A 393 11.19 13.73 -7.75
N LEU A 394 10.26 12.80 -8.01
CA LEU A 394 10.58 11.50 -8.58
C LEU A 394 11.19 11.61 -9.98
N LEU A 395 10.70 12.52 -10.83
CA LEU A 395 11.24 12.71 -12.18
C LEU A 395 12.72 13.11 -12.15
N SER A 396 13.07 14.06 -11.27
CA SER A 396 14.45 14.47 -11.06
C SER A 396 15.30 13.35 -10.49
N GLU A 397 14.81 12.65 -9.45
CA GLU A 397 15.58 11.56 -8.84
C GLU A 397 15.79 10.40 -9.83
N TYR A 398 14.76 10.02 -10.60
CA TYR A 398 14.88 9.04 -11.69
C TYR A 398 15.94 9.47 -12.71
N TRP A 399 15.92 10.73 -13.14
CA TRP A 399 16.91 11.27 -14.06
C TRP A 399 18.33 11.23 -13.46
N ARG A 400 18.49 11.56 -12.18
CA ARG A 400 19.78 11.47 -11.48
C ARG A 400 20.35 10.05 -11.49
N TRP A 401 19.52 9.02 -11.38
CA TRP A 401 19.97 7.61 -11.40
C TRP A 401 20.18 7.03 -12.80
N THR A 402 19.49 7.57 -13.82
CA THR A 402 19.45 6.97 -15.17
C THR A 402 20.14 7.79 -16.25
N ALA A 403 20.24 9.10 -16.06
CA ALA A 403 20.56 10.09 -17.11
C ALA A 403 19.67 9.98 -18.37
N ASP A 404 18.42 9.54 -18.20
CA ASP A 404 17.44 9.39 -19.28
C ASP A 404 16.87 10.75 -19.69
N ASN A 405 17.66 11.47 -20.48
CA ASN A 405 17.27 12.77 -21.02
C ASN A 405 16.05 12.69 -21.96
N ALA A 406 15.81 11.53 -22.58
CA ALA A 406 14.72 11.38 -23.55
C ALA A 406 13.37 11.42 -22.83
N LEU A 407 13.23 10.66 -21.74
CA LEU A 407 12.01 10.65 -20.94
C LEU A 407 11.71 12.02 -20.33
N VAL A 408 12.72 12.68 -19.74
CA VAL A 408 12.51 14.02 -19.16
C VAL A 408 12.03 15.02 -20.21
N ARG A 409 12.61 14.99 -21.42
CA ARG A 409 12.19 15.90 -22.49
C ARG A 409 10.78 15.61 -22.99
N SER A 410 10.36 14.35 -23.06
CA SER A 410 8.99 14.02 -23.47
C SER A 410 7.94 14.44 -22.46
N MET A 411 8.32 14.61 -21.19
CA MET A 411 7.44 15.04 -20.10
C MET A 411 7.43 16.57 -19.87
N ARG A 412 8.01 17.36 -20.78
CA ARG A 412 8.11 18.83 -20.63
C ARG A 412 6.77 19.48 -20.31
N ASP A 413 5.73 19.11 -21.05
CA ASP A 413 4.41 19.74 -20.91
C ASP A 413 3.73 19.30 -19.61
N ASN A 414 3.90 18.04 -19.20
CA ASN A 414 3.43 17.55 -17.91
C ASN A 414 4.12 18.24 -16.73
N VAL A 415 5.44 18.48 -16.84
CA VAL A 415 6.21 19.25 -15.83
C VAL A 415 5.69 20.67 -15.72
N GLN A 416 5.43 21.33 -16.84
CA GLN A 416 4.87 22.68 -16.81
C GLN A 416 3.46 22.69 -16.20
N ALA A 417 2.59 21.76 -16.59
CA ALA A 417 1.25 21.65 -16.01
C ALA A 417 1.27 21.41 -14.50
N ALA A 418 2.20 20.59 -14.00
CA ALA A 418 2.35 20.35 -12.57
C ALA A 418 2.83 21.61 -11.80
N LEU A 419 3.76 22.38 -12.38
CA LEU A 419 4.19 23.67 -11.82
C LEU A 419 3.05 24.70 -11.85
N ASP A 420 2.32 24.78 -12.97
CA ASP A 420 1.16 25.66 -13.11
C ASP A 420 0.07 25.30 -12.10
N TRP A 421 -0.16 24.02 -11.83
CA TRP A 421 -1.07 23.59 -10.77
C TRP A 421 -0.62 24.11 -9.40
N ILE A 422 0.67 23.95 -9.05
CA ILE A 422 1.21 24.43 -7.77
C ILE A 422 0.93 25.93 -7.60
N ASP A 423 1.20 26.74 -8.62
CA ASP A 423 1.15 28.20 -8.54
C ASP A 423 -0.26 28.79 -8.75
N LEU A 424 -1.20 28.07 -9.40
CA LEU A 424 -2.54 28.59 -9.74
C LEU A 424 -3.68 27.93 -8.97
N HIS A 425 -3.61 26.62 -8.76
CA HIS A 425 -4.68 25.82 -8.17
C HIS A 425 -4.35 25.38 -6.74
N GLY A 426 -3.06 25.10 -6.49
CA GLY A 426 -2.52 24.76 -5.18
C GLY A 426 -2.49 25.94 -4.24
N ASP A 427 -2.04 27.11 -4.70
CA ASP A 427 -2.07 28.38 -3.94
C ASP A 427 -3.39 29.14 -4.15
N ARG A 428 -4.41 28.74 -3.39
CA ARG A 428 -5.81 29.13 -3.66
C ARG A 428 -6.10 30.57 -3.31
N ASP A 429 -5.38 31.14 -2.34
CA ASP A 429 -5.54 32.51 -1.89
C ASP A 429 -4.37 33.44 -2.20
N GLY A 430 -3.32 32.92 -2.85
CA GLY A 430 -2.21 33.70 -3.37
C GLY A 430 -1.20 34.12 -2.30
N ASP A 431 -1.18 33.46 -1.14
CA ASP A 431 -0.22 33.70 -0.07
C ASP A 431 1.10 32.93 -0.27
N GLY A 432 1.14 32.06 -1.29
CA GLY A 432 2.32 31.31 -1.68
C GLY A 432 2.49 29.99 -0.97
N TYR A 433 1.44 29.43 -0.36
CA TYR A 433 1.39 28.07 0.18
C TYR A 433 0.40 27.20 -0.60
N VAL A 434 0.76 25.94 -0.83
CA VAL A 434 -0.17 24.97 -1.43
C VAL A 434 -1.12 24.44 -0.37
N GLU A 435 -2.42 24.54 -0.63
CA GLU A 435 -3.48 24.09 0.28
C GLU A 435 -4.41 23.08 -0.37
N TYR A 436 -5.10 22.32 0.48
CA TYR A 436 -6.21 21.48 0.04
C TYR A 436 -7.51 21.87 0.71
N GLN A 437 -8.59 21.70 -0.06
CA GLN A 437 -9.95 21.68 0.41
C GLN A 437 -10.75 20.75 -0.49
N THR A 438 -11.37 19.74 0.10
CA THR A 438 -12.25 18.81 -0.61
C THR A 438 -13.40 19.55 -1.27
N ARG A 439 -13.63 19.26 -2.54
CA ARG A 439 -14.74 19.76 -3.36
C ARG A 439 -15.79 18.68 -3.58
N SER A 440 -15.39 17.42 -3.48
CA SER A 440 -16.28 16.28 -3.60
C SER A 440 -17.06 16.02 -2.30
N PRO A 441 -18.39 15.81 -2.35
CA PRO A 441 -19.17 15.36 -1.20
C PRO A 441 -18.85 13.91 -0.78
N GLN A 442 -18.12 13.16 -1.63
CA GLN A 442 -17.68 11.78 -1.41
C GLN A 442 -16.15 11.66 -1.38
N GLY A 443 -15.45 12.80 -1.25
CA GLY A 443 -13.99 12.87 -1.24
C GLY A 443 -13.38 12.78 0.16
N LEU A 444 -12.06 12.61 0.20
CA LEU A 444 -11.27 12.63 1.42
C LEU A 444 -11.21 14.05 1.98
N GLY A 445 -11.40 14.18 3.30
CA GLY A 445 -11.34 15.46 3.99
C GLY A 445 -9.93 16.02 4.15
N ASN A 446 -8.95 15.14 4.38
CA ASN A 446 -7.52 15.47 4.31
C ASN A 446 -6.97 14.92 2.99
N GLN A 447 -6.24 15.76 2.24
CA GLN A 447 -5.65 15.39 0.95
C GLN A 447 -4.12 15.37 0.99
N CYS A 448 -3.53 15.15 2.17
CA CYS A 448 -2.11 14.86 2.37
C CYS A 448 -1.92 13.38 2.75
N TRP A 449 -0.68 12.96 3.02
CA TRP A 449 -0.39 11.57 3.40
C TRP A 449 -1.10 11.12 4.69
N ARG A 450 -1.46 12.07 5.57
CA ARG A 450 -2.30 11.84 6.76
C ARG A 450 -3.79 11.98 6.41
N ASP A 451 -4.24 11.22 5.42
CA ASP A 451 -5.56 11.35 4.79
C ASP A 451 -6.77 10.89 5.64
N SER A 452 -6.55 10.35 6.85
CA SER A 452 -7.67 10.09 7.77
C SER A 452 -8.32 11.41 8.20
N TRP A 453 -9.64 11.41 8.41
CA TRP A 453 -10.42 12.60 8.80
C TRP A 453 -9.91 13.27 10.10
N ASP A 454 -9.21 12.51 10.96
CA ASP A 454 -8.60 12.94 12.22
C ASP A 454 -7.06 13.01 12.17
N GLY A 455 -6.47 12.97 10.97
CA GLY A 455 -5.01 12.92 10.79
C GLY A 455 -4.30 14.26 11.00
N VAL A 456 -5.02 15.37 10.86
CA VAL A 456 -4.53 16.74 11.07
C VAL A 456 -5.33 17.41 12.17
N LEU A 457 -4.68 17.71 13.29
CA LEU A 457 -5.31 18.19 14.52
C LEU A 457 -4.42 19.25 15.18
N TYR A 458 -5.02 20.14 15.97
CA TYR A 458 -4.29 20.96 16.95
C TYR A 458 -3.78 20.12 18.12
N SER A 459 -2.84 20.67 18.89
CA SER A 459 -2.28 20.01 20.07
C SER A 459 -3.35 19.70 21.15
N ASP A 460 -4.45 20.46 21.15
CA ASP A 460 -5.62 20.26 22.01
C ASP A 460 -6.66 19.26 21.46
N GLY A 461 -6.38 18.66 20.30
CA GLY A 461 -7.18 17.65 19.63
C GLY A 461 -8.37 18.17 18.83
N LYS A 462 -8.50 19.49 18.62
CA LYS A 462 -9.51 20.04 17.70
C LYS A 462 -9.11 19.83 16.24
N ILE A 463 -10.12 19.69 15.39
CA ILE A 463 -9.96 19.63 13.93
C ILE A 463 -9.95 21.06 13.37
N PRO A 464 -8.93 21.43 12.56
CA PRO A 464 -8.86 22.75 11.94
C PRO A 464 -9.89 22.93 10.82
N PRO A 465 -10.34 24.18 10.58
CA PRO A 465 -11.15 24.50 9.40
C PRO A 465 -10.30 24.42 8.11
N LEU A 466 -10.93 24.00 7.01
CA LEU A 466 -10.38 24.05 5.65
C LEU A 466 -10.38 25.50 5.10
N PRO A 467 -9.55 25.81 4.08
CA PRO A 467 -8.47 24.98 3.51
C PRO A 467 -7.29 24.79 4.48
N ILE A 468 -6.47 23.76 4.27
CA ILE A 468 -5.30 23.49 5.11
C ILE A 468 -4.03 23.45 4.25
N ALA A 469 -2.98 24.15 4.70
CA ALA A 469 -1.63 24.09 4.15
C ALA A 469 -0.72 23.28 5.09
N THR A 470 -0.52 21.99 4.85
CA THR A 470 0.36 21.17 5.70
C THR A 470 1.84 21.40 5.37
N CYS A 471 2.72 21.24 6.37
CA CYS A 471 4.11 21.66 6.27
C CYS A 471 4.91 20.82 5.25
N GLU A 472 4.67 19.52 5.20
CA GLU A 472 5.38 18.60 4.31
C GLU A 472 5.12 18.91 2.84
N ILE A 473 3.90 19.32 2.48
CA ILE A 473 3.58 19.75 1.11
C ILE A 473 4.43 20.96 0.72
N GLN A 474 4.60 21.93 1.61
CA GLN A 474 5.44 23.11 1.34
C GLN A 474 6.90 22.70 1.16
N GLY A 475 7.36 21.75 1.98
CA GLY A 475 8.65 21.09 1.79
C GLY A 475 8.77 20.45 0.40
N TYR A 476 7.77 19.69 -0.04
CA TYR A 476 7.78 19.05 -1.35
C TYR A 476 7.76 20.06 -2.49
N VAL A 477 7.00 21.15 -2.38
CA VAL A 477 6.98 22.23 -3.37
C VAL A 477 8.37 22.88 -3.49
N TYR A 478 9.01 23.16 -2.36
CA TYR A 478 10.40 23.66 -2.34
C TYR A 478 11.35 22.69 -3.07
N ASP A 479 11.34 21.40 -2.73
CA ASP A 479 12.23 20.42 -3.34
C ASP A 479 11.90 20.21 -4.83
N ALA A 480 10.62 20.18 -5.20
CA ALA A 480 10.16 20.10 -6.58
C ALA A 480 10.69 21.27 -7.42
N LYS A 481 10.56 22.52 -6.95
CA LYS A 481 11.08 23.69 -7.68
C LYS A 481 12.61 23.63 -7.82
N MET A 482 13.33 23.23 -6.77
CA MET A 482 14.79 23.05 -6.81
C MET A 482 15.23 21.95 -7.80
N ARG A 483 14.50 20.84 -7.84
CA ARG A 483 14.76 19.70 -8.71
C ARG A 483 14.38 19.95 -10.16
N VAL A 484 13.27 20.63 -10.42
CA VAL A 484 12.91 21.04 -11.78
C VAL A 484 13.89 22.10 -12.29
N ALA A 485 14.42 22.98 -11.43
CA ALA A 485 15.52 23.86 -11.81
C ALA A 485 16.78 23.09 -12.26
N GLU A 486 17.12 21.98 -11.60
CA GLU A 486 18.20 21.09 -12.05
C GLU A 486 17.90 20.48 -13.43
N LEU A 487 16.67 20.02 -13.66
CA LEU A 487 16.25 19.51 -14.97
C LEU A 487 16.24 20.59 -16.05
N ALA A 488 15.90 21.83 -15.68
CA ALA A 488 15.92 23.02 -16.52
C ALA A 488 17.34 23.41 -16.95
N ASP A 489 18.33 23.37 -16.06
CA ASP A 489 19.74 23.55 -16.43
C ASP A 489 20.28 22.38 -17.27
N GLY A 490 19.74 21.18 -17.08
CA GLY A 490 20.15 19.97 -17.80
C GLY A 490 19.27 19.65 -19.02
N PRO A 491 18.51 18.54 -19.00
CA PRO A 491 17.84 17.98 -20.18
C PRO A 491 16.76 18.88 -20.81
N LEU A 492 16.09 19.74 -20.05
CA LEU A 492 15.04 20.64 -20.57
C LEU A 492 15.63 21.89 -21.25
N GLY A 493 16.85 22.29 -20.88
CA GLY A 493 17.64 23.33 -21.55
C GLY A 493 17.06 24.75 -21.44
N ASN A 494 16.55 25.13 -20.26
CA ASN A 494 16.01 26.45 -19.97
C ASN A 494 16.60 27.06 -18.68
N PRO A 495 17.86 27.56 -18.70
CA PRO A 495 18.52 28.12 -17.52
C PRO A 495 17.84 29.37 -16.92
N ALA A 496 17.11 30.14 -17.75
CA ALA A 496 16.35 31.28 -17.27
C ALA A 496 15.21 30.84 -16.35
N HIS A 497 14.46 29.80 -16.76
CA HIS A 497 13.43 29.19 -15.92
C HIS A 497 14.03 28.52 -14.68
N ALA A 498 15.20 27.88 -14.80
CA ALA A 498 15.92 27.33 -13.66
C ALA A 498 16.23 28.40 -12.58
N LYS A 499 16.62 29.61 -13.00
CA LYS A 499 16.83 30.73 -12.08
C LYS A 499 15.53 31.15 -11.41
N THR A 500 14.45 31.33 -12.18
CA THR A 500 13.13 31.69 -11.63
C THR A 500 12.65 30.71 -10.56
N LEU A 501 12.72 29.41 -10.84
CA LEU A 501 12.30 28.36 -9.89
C LEU A 501 13.11 28.38 -8.60
N ARG A 502 14.42 28.66 -8.68
CA ARG A 502 15.27 28.81 -7.48
C ARG A 502 14.93 30.05 -6.68
N ASP A 503 14.65 31.18 -7.35
CA ASP A 503 14.26 32.42 -6.68
C ASP A 503 12.92 32.23 -5.95
N GLU A 504 11.95 31.55 -6.58
CA GLU A 504 10.66 31.21 -5.96
C GLU A 504 10.80 30.23 -4.81
N ALA A 505 11.62 29.18 -4.97
CA ALA A 505 11.90 28.22 -3.90
C ALA A 505 12.54 28.92 -2.69
N GLU A 506 13.47 29.84 -2.90
CA GLU A 506 14.09 30.60 -1.81
C GLU A 506 13.08 31.53 -1.11
N GLN A 507 12.18 32.18 -1.85
CA GLN A 507 11.11 32.97 -1.26
C GLN A 507 10.17 32.12 -0.39
N LEU A 508 9.76 30.94 -0.90
CA LEU A 508 8.97 29.98 -0.13
C LEU A 508 9.72 29.54 1.13
N ARG A 509 11.02 29.21 1.01
CA ARG A 509 11.86 28.80 2.14
C ARG A 509 11.90 29.87 3.22
N VAL A 510 12.08 31.15 2.86
CA VAL A 510 12.11 32.26 3.82
C VAL A 510 10.76 32.39 4.53
N ARG A 511 9.66 32.53 3.79
CA ARG A 511 8.31 32.68 4.37
C ARG A 511 7.93 31.49 5.26
N PHE A 512 8.14 30.26 4.77
CA PHE A 512 7.83 29.05 5.52
C PHE A 512 8.53 29.00 6.88
N ASN A 513 9.81 29.39 6.92
CA ASN A 513 10.58 29.39 8.16
C ASN A 513 10.19 30.51 9.13
N GLU A 514 9.49 31.53 8.68
CA GLU A 514 8.90 32.56 9.53
C GLU A 514 7.52 32.11 10.04
N ASP A 515 6.65 31.61 9.16
CA ASP A 515 5.22 31.38 9.48
C ASP A 515 4.96 30.05 10.20
N PHE A 516 5.74 29.00 9.92
CA PHE A 516 5.50 27.66 10.48
C PHE A 516 6.32 27.37 11.74
N TRP A 517 7.26 28.22 12.12
CA TRP A 517 8.13 27.95 13.28
C TRP A 517 7.43 28.25 14.61
N ILE A 518 7.50 27.30 15.54
CA ILE A 518 6.97 27.43 16.90
C ILE A 518 8.13 27.32 17.89
N ASP A 519 8.46 28.42 18.56
CA ASP A 519 9.51 28.45 19.60
C ASP A 519 9.11 27.70 20.89
N ALA A 520 7.81 27.51 21.12
CA ALA A 520 7.32 26.76 22.27
C ALA A 520 7.82 25.30 22.26
N ARG A 521 7.82 24.64 23.43
CA ARG A 521 8.23 23.23 23.57
C ARG A 521 9.64 22.91 23.03
N GLY A 522 10.52 23.91 22.99
CA GLY A 522 11.93 23.73 22.57
C GLY A 522 12.19 23.89 21.08
N GLY A 523 11.24 24.46 20.31
CA GLY A 523 11.41 24.71 18.89
C GLY A 523 10.98 23.52 18.02
N TYR A 524 10.01 23.74 17.14
CA TYR A 524 9.53 22.76 16.16
C TYR A 524 8.73 23.47 15.04
N TYR A 525 8.39 22.78 13.96
CA TYR A 525 7.49 23.32 12.94
C TYR A 525 6.05 22.87 13.20
N ALA A 526 5.11 23.80 13.02
CA ALA A 526 3.68 23.52 12.98
C ALA A 526 3.37 22.47 11.91
N LEU A 527 2.39 21.60 12.18
CA LEU A 527 1.91 20.60 11.21
C LEU A 527 1.33 21.27 9.95
N GLY A 528 0.76 22.46 10.10
CA GLY A 528 0.18 23.20 8.98
C GLY A 528 -0.35 24.57 9.40
N LEU A 529 -0.98 25.26 8.45
CA LEU A 529 -1.81 26.44 8.68
C LEU A 529 -3.27 26.08 8.37
N ASP A 530 -4.20 26.54 9.21
CA ASP A 530 -5.64 26.40 8.96
C ASP A 530 -6.19 27.46 7.99
N GLY A 531 -7.50 27.41 7.71
CA GLY A 531 -8.15 28.38 6.81
C GLY A 531 -8.15 29.84 7.29
N ASP A 532 -7.74 30.12 8.53
CA ASP A 532 -7.49 31.48 9.04
C ASP A 532 -5.97 31.78 9.14
N LYS A 533 -5.13 30.94 8.53
CA LYS A 533 -3.66 30.97 8.57
C LYS A 533 -3.08 30.89 9.99
N ARG A 534 -3.78 30.22 10.89
CA ARG A 534 -3.30 29.95 12.25
C ARG A 534 -2.47 28.66 12.27
N PRO A 535 -1.31 28.65 12.95
CA PRO A 535 -0.52 27.44 13.11
C PRO A 535 -1.29 26.30 13.77
N ILE A 536 -1.34 25.15 13.10
CA ILE A 536 -1.78 23.87 13.63
C ILE A 536 -0.62 23.31 14.46
N ASP A 537 -0.68 23.56 15.76
CA ASP A 537 0.45 23.49 16.70
C ASP A 537 0.80 22.08 17.22
N SER A 538 0.24 21.03 16.62
CA SER A 538 0.63 19.65 16.94
C SER A 538 2.07 19.37 16.55
N MET A 539 2.78 18.61 17.39
CA MET A 539 4.15 18.17 17.12
C MET A 539 4.14 16.78 16.50
N THR A 540 4.54 16.69 15.24
CA THR A 540 4.40 15.47 14.42
C THR A 540 5.71 15.05 13.76
N SER A 541 5.71 13.88 13.14
CA SER A 541 6.84 13.37 12.34
C SER A 541 7.07 14.12 11.03
N ASP A 542 6.12 14.94 10.54
CA ASP A 542 6.22 15.67 9.26
C ASP A 542 7.44 16.58 9.18
N MET A 543 7.98 17.01 10.33
CA MET A 543 9.22 17.77 10.35
C MET A 543 10.41 17.00 9.76
N GLY A 544 10.39 15.67 9.81
CA GLY A 544 11.37 14.82 9.14
C GLY A 544 11.28 14.92 7.61
N HIS A 545 10.08 15.16 7.07
CA HIS A 545 9.88 15.42 5.64
C HIS A 545 10.42 16.79 5.24
N LEU A 546 10.37 17.80 6.13
CA LEU A 546 11.02 19.10 5.94
C LEU A 546 12.55 18.97 5.90
N LEU A 547 13.13 18.10 6.74
CA LEU A 547 14.54 17.77 6.64
C LEU A 547 14.84 17.06 5.31
N TRP A 548 13.99 16.13 4.87
CA TRP A 548 14.20 15.44 3.59
C TRP A 548 14.16 16.40 2.40
N SER A 549 13.22 17.35 2.37
CA SER A 549 13.10 18.35 1.31
C SER A 549 14.24 19.38 1.30
N GLY A 550 14.88 19.61 2.45
CA GLY A 550 15.95 20.58 2.62
C GLY A 550 15.48 22.02 2.84
N ILE A 551 14.19 22.22 3.13
CA ILE A 551 13.64 23.57 3.38
C ILE A 551 14.07 24.14 4.75
N VAL A 552 14.53 23.28 5.67
CA VAL A 552 14.97 23.67 7.03
C VAL A 552 16.35 24.35 6.97
N PRO A 553 16.56 25.51 7.60
CA PRO A 553 17.89 26.13 7.67
C PRO A 553 18.82 25.32 8.59
N GLU A 554 20.12 25.35 8.30
CA GLU A 554 21.13 24.52 9.00
C GLU A 554 21.13 24.74 10.53
N ASP A 555 20.85 25.95 10.99
CA ASP A 555 20.82 26.32 12.41
C ASP A 555 19.62 25.73 13.19
N ARG A 556 18.55 25.35 12.50
CA ARG A 556 17.37 24.69 13.12
C ARG A 556 17.37 23.17 12.99
N ALA A 557 18.16 22.61 12.07
CA ALA A 557 18.17 21.18 11.78
C ALA A 557 18.44 20.33 13.04
N GLY A 558 19.42 20.73 13.86
CA GLY A 558 19.74 20.02 15.10
C GLY A 558 18.60 20.04 16.13
N THR A 559 17.84 21.14 16.22
CA THR A 559 16.66 21.24 17.08
C THR A 559 15.56 20.28 16.61
N VAL A 560 15.28 20.26 15.30
CA VAL A 560 14.26 19.37 14.72
C VAL A 560 14.63 17.90 14.93
N VAL A 561 15.89 17.51 14.66
CA VAL A 561 16.38 16.16 14.92
C VAL A 561 16.25 15.80 16.41
N GLY A 562 16.56 16.75 17.31
CA GLY A 562 16.36 16.58 18.74
C GLY A 562 14.90 16.28 19.14
N GLN A 563 13.93 16.95 18.50
CA GLN A 563 12.49 16.67 18.74
C GLN A 563 12.09 15.29 18.23
N LEU A 564 12.47 14.95 17.00
CA LEU A 564 12.19 13.65 16.38
C LEU A 564 12.76 12.49 17.22
N MET A 565 13.95 12.69 17.81
CA MET A 565 14.63 11.70 18.66
C MET A 565 14.19 11.72 20.13
N SER A 566 13.30 12.62 20.52
CA SER A 566 12.78 12.68 21.89
C SER A 566 11.90 11.47 22.21
N ASP A 567 11.78 11.13 23.50
CA ASP A 567 10.86 10.08 23.99
C ASP A 567 9.39 10.33 23.57
N GLN A 568 9.04 11.57 23.19
CA GLN A 568 7.69 11.94 22.75
C GLN A 568 7.38 11.42 21.35
N LEU A 569 8.35 11.41 20.44
CA LEU A 569 8.19 10.98 19.04
C LEU A 569 8.89 9.65 18.78
N PHE A 570 10.14 9.47 19.19
CA PHE A 570 10.85 8.20 18.99
C PHE A 570 10.40 7.15 20.01
N SER A 571 9.72 6.11 19.54
CA SER A 571 9.19 5.02 20.37
C SER A 571 10.21 3.97 20.78
N GLY A 572 11.41 4.01 20.18
CA GLY A 572 12.38 2.90 20.22
C GLY A 572 12.13 1.82 19.15
N TRP A 573 11.00 1.88 18.44
CA TRP A 573 10.71 1.07 17.24
C TRP A 573 10.71 1.92 15.95
N GLY A 574 10.43 3.22 16.08
CA GLY A 574 10.42 4.20 14.99
C GLY A 574 9.78 5.51 15.44
N ILE A 575 9.57 6.45 14.51
CA ILE A 575 9.02 7.77 14.82
C ILE A 575 7.50 7.70 14.82
N ARG A 576 6.87 8.13 15.92
CA ARG A 576 5.43 8.24 16.04
C ARG A 576 4.92 9.40 15.20
N THR A 577 3.73 9.22 14.65
CA THR A 577 3.04 10.25 13.85
C THR A 577 2.67 11.50 14.65
N LEU A 578 2.42 11.36 15.96
CA LEU A 578 2.05 12.44 16.85
C LEU A 578 2.78 12.30 18.20
N ALA A 579 3.24 13.41 18.75
CA ALA A 579 3.93 13.46 20.03
C ALA A 579 3.02 13.00 21.19
N THR A 580 3.56 12.20 22.12
CA THR A 580 2.83 11.67 23.29
C THR A 580 2.23 12.74 24.22
N THR A 581 2.70 13.98 24.15
CA THR A 581 2.22 15.10 24.97
C THR A 581 1.02 15.82 24.37
N ASP A 582 0.70 15.56 23.10
CA ASP A 582 -0.45 16.19 22.42
C ASP A 582 -1.71 15.41 22.78
N LYS A 583 -2.82 16.11 23.03
CA LYS A 583 -4.01 15.52 23.65
C LYS A 583 -4.66 14.43 22.81
N ALA A 584 -4.52 14.51 21.49
CA ALA A 584 -5.08 13.53 20.56
C ALA A 584 -4.24 12.25 20.42
N TYR A 585 -3.06 12.19 21.05
CA TYR A 585 -2.17 11.05 20.96
C TYR A 585 -2.86 9.75 21.36
N SER A 586 -2.73 8.75 20.50
CA SER A 586 -3.12 7.37 20.74
C SER A 586 -2.08 6.45 20.08
N PRO A 587 -1.45 5.52 20.82
CA PRO A 587 -0.50 4.58 20.24
C PRO A 587 -1.14 3.65 19.20
N ILE A 588 -2.46 3.56 19.17
CA ILE A 588 -3.25 2.74 18.24
C ILE A 588 -4.14 3.59 17.31
N GLY A 589 -3.89 4.90 17.22
CA GLY A 589 -4.59 5.79 16.29
C GLY A 589 -3.85 5.90 14.96
N TYR A 590 -4.55 5.72 13.84
CA TYR A 590 -3.97 5.54 12.50
C TYR A 590 -2.94 6.60 12.09
N HIS A 591 -3.24 7.89 12.28
CA HIS A 591 -2.30 9.01 12.11
C HIS A 591 -2.07 9.80 13.42
N ARG A 592 -2.42 9.21 14.57
CA ARG A 592 -2.43 9.88 15.88
C ARG A 592 -1.43 9.30 16.88
N GLY A 593 -0.46 8.52 16.42
CA GLY A 593 0.59 8.00 17.28
C GLY A 593 1.18 6.66 16.86
N THR A 594 0.62 5.97 15.85
CA THR A 594 1.26 4.82 15.19
C THR A 594 2.62 5.21 14.58
N VAL A 595 3.42 4.20 14.28
CA VAL A 595 4.69 4.33 13.56
C VAL A 595 4.50 3.78 12.15
N TRP A 596 4.86 4.58 11.17
CA TRP A 596 4.79 4.23 9.74
C TRP A 596 6.20 4.05 9.17
N PRO A 597 6.53 2.90 8.57
CA PRO A 597 7.85 2.66 8.00
C PRO A 597 8.21 3.64 6.88
N HIS A 598 7.26 4.05 6.03
CA HIS A 598 7.55 4.99 4.94
C HIS A 598 7.93 6.38 5.48
N ASP A 599 7.13 6.94 6.40
CA ASP A 599 7.39 8.22 7.09
C ASP A 599 8.75 8.17 7.80
N THR A 600 8.99 7.11 8.58
CA THR A 600 10.27 6.90 9.26
C THR A 600 11.45 6.87 8.28
N SER A 601 11.28 6.28 7.09
CA SER A 601 12.32 6.25 6.05
C SER A 601 12.64 7.64 5.50
N LEU A 602 11.65 8.50 5.33
CA LEU A 602 11.86 9.89 4.89
C LEU A 602 12.53 10.71 5.99
N VAL A 603 12.16 10.51 7.26
CA VAL A 603 12.88 11.12 8.39
C VAL A 603 14.35 10.73 8.40
N VAL A 604 14.68 9.45 8.17
CA VAL A 604 16.07 8.97 8.09
C VAL A 604 16.84 9.62 6.94
N MET A 605 16.23 9.77 5.77
CA MET A 605 16.84 10.52 4.65
C MET A 605 17.08 11.99 4.99
N GLY A 606 16.13 12.62 5.68
CA GLY A 606 16.27 13.99 6.16
C GLY A 606 17.42 14.16 7.15
N MET A 607 17.54 13.26 8.13
CA MET A 607 18.68 13.24 9.07
C MET A 607 20.02 13.10 8.34
N LEU A 608 20.10 12.19 7.35
CA LEU A 608 21.32 12.03 6.53
C LEU A 608 21.67 13.31 5.78
N ARG A 609 20.69 13.99 5.17
CA ARG A 609 20.90 15.23 4.40
C ARG A 609 21.60 16.32 5.21
N TYR A 610 21.31 16.41 6.51
CA TYR A 610 21.92 17.38 7.43
C TYR A 610 23.10 16.81 8.24
N GLY A 611 23.55 15.59 7.94
CA GLY A 611 24.74 14.98 8.57
C GLY A 611 24.51 14.27 9.91
N PHE A 612 23.27 14.10 10.34
CA PHE A 612 22.88 13.40 11.58
C PHE A 612 22.88 11.87 11.38
N ARG A 613 24.03 11.31 11.05
CA ARG A 613 24.18 9.89 10.66
C ARG A 613 23.93 8.92 11.81
N ASP A 614 24.32 9.29 13.03
CA ASP A 614 24.18 8.42 14.20
C ASP A 614 22.69 8.30 14.59
N GLU A 615 21.95 9.40 14.54
CA GLU A 615 20.49 9.44 14.74
C GLU A 615 19.76 8.67 13.65
N ALA A 616 20.12 8.91 12.37
CA ALA A 616 19.58 8.18 11.22
C ALA A 616 19.76 6.66 11.38
N ASN A 617 20.97 6.21 11.76
CA ASN A 617 21.27 4.80 12.00
C ASN A 617 20.50 4.22 13.17
N ARG A 618 20.33 4.97 14.26
CA ARG A 618 19.57 4.50 15.43
C ARG A 618 18.11 4.22 15.06
N VAL A 619 17.50 5.08 14.24
CA VAL A 619 16.12 4.89 13.76
C VAL A 619 16.04 3.74 12.75
N ALA A 620 16.99 3.67 11.81
CA ALA A 620 17.05 2.58 10.82
C ALA A 620 17.20 1.20 11.49
N MET A 621 18.08 1.08 12.49
CA MET A 621 18.27 -0.16 13.25
C MET A 621 17.02 -0.55 14.05
N ALA A 622 16.28 0.42 14.60
CA ALA A 622 15.01 0.15 15.28
C ALA A 622 13.96 -0.46 14.33
N GLN A 623 13.92 -0.02 13.07
CA GLN A 623 13.02 -0.56 12.04
C GLN A 623 13.47 -1.93 11.53
N ILE A 624 14.77 -2.16 11.35
CA ILE A 624 15.33 -3.49 11.02
C ILE A 624 14.98 -4.50 12.11
N ASP A 625 15.10 -4.11 13.37
CA ASP A 625 14.73 -4.93 14.50
C ASP A 625 13.22 -5.16 14.57
N ALA A 626 12.39 -4.13 14.34
CA ALA A 626 10.94 -4.27 14.26
C ALA A 626 10.51 -5.30 13.20
N ALA A 627 11.14 -5.28 12.02
CA ALA A 627 10.86 -6.23 10.95
C ALA A 627 11.11 -7.69 11.37
N SER A 628 12.04 -7.94 12.30
CA SER A 628 12.34 -9.31 12.78
C SER A 628 11.16 -9.96 13.53
N TYR A 629 10.21 -9.17 14.03
CA TYR A 629 9.00 -9.64 14.71
C TYR A 629 7.82 -9.90 13.76
N SER A 630 7.95 -9.52 12.49
CA SER A 630 6.88 -9.59 11.49
C SER A 630 7.34 -10.35 10.24
N ASN A 631 8.03 -11.48 10.44
CA ASN A 631 8.58 -12.33 9.38
C ASN A 631 9.48 -11.57 8.39
N HIS A 632 10.25 -10.59 8.88
CA HIS A 632 11.14 -9.75 8.09
C HIS A 632 10.41 -8.83 7.09
N ARG A 633 9.12 -8.56 7.33
CA ARG A 633 8.26 -7.66 6.54
C ARG A 633 7.79 -6.50 7.42
N LEU A 634 8.07 -5.28 7.04
CA LEU A 634 7.48 -4.12 7.70
C LEU A 634 6.02 -3.96 7.24
N PRO A 635 5.03 -3.91 8.15
CA PRO A 635 3.62 -3.66 7.80
C PRO A 635 3.42 -2.18 7.45
N GLU A 636 2.25 -1.84 6.90
CA GLU A 636 1.83 -0.46 6.64
C GLU A 636 2.09 0.48 7.82
N ALA A 637 1.64 0.06 9.00
CA ALA A 637 1.86 0.75 10.26
C ALA A 637 1.83 -0.26 11.40
N PHE A 638 2.44 0.12 12.52
CA PHE A 638 2.30 -0.60 13.78
C PHE A 638 2.10 0.40 14.93
N SER A 639 1.63 -0.11 16.06
CA SER A 639 1.26 0.73 17.20
C SER A 639 2.49 1.45 17.77
N GLY A 640 2.33 2.73 18.12
CA GLY A 640 3.42 3.54 18.68
C GLY A 640 3.59 3.40 20.19
N TYR A 641 3.37 2.21 20.75
CA TYR A 641 3.76 1.95 22.14
C TYR A 641 5.27 2.12 22.29
N ASP A 642 5.67 2.62 23.45
CA ASP A 642 7.09 2.66 23.80
C ASP A 642 7.67 1.23 23.82
N ARG A 643 8.89 1.07 23.30
CA ARG A 643 9.59 -0.21 23.28
C ARG A 643 9.73 -0.85 24.66
N ARG A 644 9.81 -0.05 25.72
CA ARG A 644 9.83 -0.51 27.13
C ARG A 644 8.50 -1.11 27.59
N TYR A 645 7.40 -0.82 26.91
CA TYR A 645 6.07 -1.33 27.25
C TYR A 645 5.83 -2.75 26.69
N GLY A 646 6.10 -2.96 25.39
CA GLY A 646 5.62 -4.15 24.67
C GLY A 646 6.59 -5.31 24.51
N SER A 647 7.88 -5.15 24.80
CA SER A 647 8.98 -6.08 24.43
C SER A 647 9.12 -6.40 22.92
N PHE A 648 8.05 -6.25 22.12
CA PHE A 648 7.96 -6.38 20.67
C PHE A 648 7.02 -5.30 20.08
N PRO A 649 7.10 -4.98 18.78
CA PRO A 649 6.16 -4.07 18.12
C PRO A 649 4.74 -4.67 18.13
N ILE A 650 3.73 -3.86 18.48
CA ILE A 650 2.33 -4.32 18.51
C ILE A 650 1.66 -4.02 17.15
N PRO A 651 1.14 -5.04 16.43
CA PRO A 651 0.48 -4.83 15.13
C PRO A 651 -0.68 -3.83 15.21
N TYR A 652 -0.84 -3.01 14.16
CA TYR A 652 -2.05 -2.22 13.97
C TYR A 652 -3.14 -3.10 13.33
N PRO A 653 -4.39 -3.15 13.84
CA PRO A 653 -5.37 -4.18 13.48
C PRO A 653 -5.66 -4.33 11.98
N THR A 654 -5.69 -3.23 11.23
CA THR A 654 -6.10 -3.24 9.81
C THR A 654 -4.95 -2.87 8.86
N ALA A 655 -3.70 -2.95 9.33
CA ALA A 655 -2.53 -2.59 8.53
C ALA A 655 -2.37 -3.54 7.34
N CYS A 656 -2.15 -2.97 6.15
CA CYS A 656 -1.82 -3.74 4.98
C CYS A 656 -0.44 -4.42 5.13
N SER A 657 -0.33 -5.66 4.65
CA SER A 657 0.90 -6.44 4.71
C SER A 657 0.91 -7.55 3.64
N PRO A 658 1.67 -7.41 2.55
CA PRO A 658 2.58 -6.31 2.24
C PRO A 658 1.88 -5.03 1.80
N GLN A 659 2.60 -3.92 1.91
CA GLN A 659 2.17 -2.60 1.46
C GLN A 659 3.38 -1.83 0.91
N ALA A 660 3.18 -1.12 -0.19
CA ALA A 660 4.22 -0.74 -1.13
C ALA A 660 5.27 0.21 -0.53
N TRP A 661 4.86 1.34 0.03
CA TRP A 661 5.81 2.32 0.58
C TRP A 661 6.47 1.85 1.90
N ALA A 662 5.89 0.85 2.59
CA ALA A 662 6.51 0.20 3.75
C ALA A 662 7.52 -0.85 3.30
N THR A 663 7.21 -1.57 2.21
CA THR A 663 8.10 -2.51 1.55
C THR A 663 9.33 -1.80 0.97
N GLY A 664 9.20 -0.57 0.47
CA GLY A 664 10.33 0.22 -0.02
C GLY A 664 11.25 0.77 1.09
N ALA A 665 10.74 0.99 2.31
CA ALA A 665 11.47 1.64 3.40
C ALA A 665 12.84 0.99 3.76
N PRO A 666 12.99 -0.35 3.84
CA PRO A 666 14.29 -0.99 4.09
C PRO A 666 15.39 -0.61 3.10
N LEU A 667 15.03 -0.32 1.85
CA LEU A 667 15.99 0.06 0.81
C LEU A 667 16.55 1.47 1.04
N ILE A 668 15.75 2.35 1.65
CA ILE A 668 16.20 3.67 2.09
C ILE A 668 17.16 3.54 3.27
N TYR A 669 16.86 2.70 4.27
CA TYR A 669 17.80 2.46 5.37
C TYR A 669 19.16 1.97 4.85
N LEU A 670 19.15 1.04 3.90
CA LEU A 670 20.37 0.57 3.24
C LEU A 670 21.07 1.67 2.44
N ARG A 671 20.34 2.47 1.65
CA ARG A 671 20.89 3.63 0.92
C ARG A 671 21.57 4.60 1.88
N THR A 672 20.92 4.91 3.01
CA THR A 672 21.41 5.84 4.01
C THR A 672 22.65 5.34 4.73
N MET A 673 22.67 4.07 5.17
CA MET A 673 23.84 3.45 5.80
C MET A 673 25.07 3.46 4.88
N LEU A 674 24.86 3.34 3.56
CA LEU A 674 25.92 3.36 2.57
C LEU A 674 26.30 4.77 2.11
N GLY A 675 25.50 5.80 2.45
CA GLY A 675 25.65 7.14 1.88
C GLY A 675 25.65 7.12 0.35
N LEU A 676 24.77 6.29 -0.22
CA LEU A 676 24.77 5.95 -1.64
C LEU A 676 24.06 7.02 -2.46
N GLU A 677 24.81 7.70 -3.34
CA GLU A 677 24.30 8.80 -4.17
C GLU A 677 24.74 8.70 -5.64
N PRO A 678 23.87 9.07 -6.61
CA PRO A 678 24.27 9.26 -7.98
C PRO A 678 24.83 10.67 -8.20
N VAL A 679 26.13 10.80 -8.48
CA VAL A 679 26.79 12.10 -8.68
C VAL A 679 27.55 12.09 -10.00
N ALA A 680 27.30 13.09 -10.86
CA ALA A 680 28.05 13.28 -12.12
C ALA A 680 28.16 12.03 -13.01
N ARG A 681 27.09 11.21 -13.08
CA ARG A 681 27.03 9.93 -13.83
C ARG A 681 27.87 8.80 -13.23
N GLU A 682 28.24 8.91 -11.96
CA GLU A 682 28.86 7.85 -11.18
C GLU A 682 28.02 7.55 -9.94
N VAL A 683 28.21 6.36 -9.37
CA VAL A 683 27.64 5.98 -8.09
C VAL A 683 28.71 6.19 -7.02
N THR A 684 28.43 7.01 -6.01
CA THR A 684 29.34 7.30 -4.91
C THR A 684 28.82 6.71 -3.61
N VAL A 685 29.73 6.47 -2.66
CA VAL A 685 29.41 5.99 -1.32
C VAL A 685 30.15 6.82 -0.29
N ASP A 686 29.47 7.16 0.79
CA ASP A 686 30.04 7.77 1.99
C ASP A 686 29.45 7.07 3.22
N PRO A 687 29.88 5.83 3.48
CA PRO A 687 29.17 4.93 4.38
C PRO A 687 29.31 5.34 5.85
N CYS A 688 28.28 5.04 6.60
CA CYS A 688 28.27 4.99 8.04
C CYS A 688 27.47 3.74 8.45
N VAL A 689 28.05 2.56 8.19
CA VAL A 689 27.40 1.28 8.49
C VAL A 689 27.52 0.97 9.99
N PRO A 690 26.43 0.66 10.71
CA PRO A 690 26.48 0.25 12.12
C PRO A 690 27.35 -1.00 12.34
N GLU A 691 27.99 -1.09 13.50
CA GLU A 691 28.87 -2.23 13.85
C GLU A 691 28.08 -3.55 13.87
N GLU A 692 26.82 -3.50 14.32
CA GLU A 692 25.89 -4.63 14.38
C GLU A 692 25.53 -5.19 13.00
N ILE A 693 25.65 -4.38 11.94
CA ILE A 693 25.43 -4.81 10.56
C ILE A 693 26.70 -5.42 9.95
N GLY A 694 27.87 -4.92 10.34
CA GLY A 694 29.16 -5.38 9.82
C GLY A 694 29.37 -5.03 8.34
N ARG A 695 29.85 -5.98 7.54
CA ARG A 695 30.02 -5.81 6.10
C ARG A 695 28.67 -5.79 5.38
N VAL A 696 28.57 -4.92 4.38
CA VAL A 696 27.45 -4.86 3.42
C VAL A 696 28.01 -4.81 2.00
N ALA A 697 27.49 -5.63 1.09
CA ALA A 697 27.80 -5.55 -0.32
C ALA A 697 26.54 -5.64 -1.20
N ILE A 698 26.41 -4.70 -2.13
CA ILE A 698 25.35 -4.70 -3.16
C ILE A 698 26.00 -5.09 -4.49
N LYS A 699 25.55 -6.17 -5.10
CA LYS A 699 26.06 -6.67 -6.40
C LYS A 699 25.10 -6.34 -7.53
N GLY A 700 25.63 -5.78 -8.61
CA GLY A 700 24.89 -5.54 -9.84
C GLY A 700 23.80 -4.46 -9.76
N LEU A 701 23.98 -3.44 -8.89
CA LEU A 701 23.14 -2.24 -8.83
C LEU A 701 23.12 -1.57 -10.20
N LYS A 702 21.95 -1.22 -10.72
CA LYS A 702 21.82 -0.57 -12.03
C LYS A 702 21.84 0.95 -11.83
N ALA A 703 22.67 1.65 -12.60
CA ALA A 703 22.64 3.12 -12.70
C ALA A 703 23.28 3.53 -14.03
N PHE A 704 22.80 4.58 -14.68
CA PHE A 704 23.36 5.12 -15.94
C PHE A 704 23.52 4.09 -17.08
N GLY A 705 22.64 3.09 -17.14
CA GLY A 705 22.71 2.00 -18.13
C GLY A 705 23.82 0.97 -17.88
N THR A 706 24.53 1.04 -16.75
CA THR A 706 25.59 0.10 -16.35
C THR A 706 25.25 -0.60 -15.02
N ARG A 707 26.07 -1.58 -14.63
CA ARG A 707 25.96 -2.27 -13.34
C ARG A 707 27.15 -1.95 -12.45
N TRP A 708 26.90 -1.77 -11.17
CA TRP A 708 27.85 -1.39 -10.14
C TRP A 708 27.84 -2.40 -9.00
N ASP A 709 29.03 -2.71 -8.50
CA ASP A 709 29.24 -3.46 -7.25
C ASP A 709 29.69 -2.46 -6.18
N ILE A 710 29.02 -2.51 -5.03
CA ILE A 710 29.31 -1.70 -3.85
C ILE A 710 29.68 -2.63 -2.70
N GLU A 711 30.64 -2.22 -1.88
CA GLU A 711 31.02 -2.91 -0.65
C GLU A 711 31.43 -1.89 0.41
N ALA A 712 30.89 -2.00 1.62
CA ALA A 712 31.18 -1.10 2.71
C ALA A 712 31.25 -1.82 4.07
N ILE A 713 32.06 -1.26 4.97
CA ILE A 713 32.16 -1.64 6.38
C ILE A 713 32.51 -0.40 7.21
N GLY A 714 31.72 -0.12 8.25
CA GLY A 714 31.86 1.11 9.04
C GLY A 714 31.84 2.35 8.15
N ARG A 715 32.97 3.08 8.11
CA ARG A 715 33.16 4.29 7.29
C ARG A 715 33.98 4.09 6.02
N LYS A 716 34.28 2.86 5.64
CA LYS A 716 35.03 2.55 4.42
C LYS A 716 34.09 1.94 3.39
N GLY A 717 34.11 2.47 2.17
CA GLY A 717 33.29 1.99 1.06
C GLY A 717 34.09 1.95 -0.23
N TYR A 718 33.73 1.01 -1.10
CA TYR A 718 34.30 0.82 -2.41
C TYR A 718 33.18 0.68 -3.43
N VAL A 719 33.32 1.36 -4.56
CA VAL A 719 32.43 1.23 -5.72
C VAL A 719 33.27 0.83 -6.92
N ARG A 720 32.76 -0.11 -7.71
CA ARG A 720 33.38 -0.52 -8.97
C ARG A 720 32.31 -0.91 -9.98
N LEU A 721 32.64 -0.89 -11.26
CA LEU A 721 31.79 -1.50 -12.27
C LEU A 721 31.71 -3.02 -12.03
N ALA A 722 30.50 -3.56 -12.14
CA ALA A 722 30.28 -5.00 -12.10
C ALA A 722 30.93 -5.64 -13.34
N ARG A 723 31.48 -6.85 -13.15
CA ARG A 723 32.15 -7.60 -14.22
C ARG A 723 31.19 -8.49 -15.00
#